data_AF-A0A2S9PPK1-F1
#
_entry.id   AF-A0A2S9PPK1-F1
#
_cell.length_a   1.000
_cell.length_b   1.000
_cell.length_c   1.000
_cell.angle_alpha   90.00
_cell.angle_beta   90.00
_cell.angle_gamma   90.00
#
_symmetry.space_group_name_H-M   'P 1'
#
loop_
_entity.id
_entity.type
_entity.pdbx_description
1 polymer ?
#
loop_
_entity_poly.entity_id
_entity_poly.type
_entity_poly.pdbx_seq_one_letter_code
_entity_poly.pdbx_strand_id
1 'polypeptide(L)'
;TGPRTGPGFTSPLDLRLDPLRSDLDRRREHALHRLGVCGVPYAEAREVAGAGGADALTSRWEVRWTPATAAVLATTGAHGVTLAQAAEGILRERRRAQADGGGPTAAQVLAGLEQAAQCALPGLVAERLAEAARVLPATATLPELLAGLSLLDKLRAGHVPGPDAGETRTAALDAATDLLTAAAVRQVDGLSGSEDPADARALVELAHRADLLGGVRAVAALARLAGDGSPLMRGAAGAVRVLLGHEEPGRFGDRAASWVDAAGDPPSRAALTARLTGLLTAAGPLLETAAAALEPLLDRVTGLTDDAFLLRLPALRGGFDTLSPAARDRLLTVVEGRLGARVADTGDAGPEALARWTRADHAARAALHRLDLLPPATPGAGAAQEAPDPRRRVAEGPPDPHRRLAPADRWRLVLGRRTDRLPSSAGRLATALDELYGAGRGEGSRSGLPTGTGGGREAPYPGAREWSAELAALFGPGVREEVLAAAASAGRTDVLAELDPGSVRPSVDLLRTVLRHAGGLPEARLAALRPLVRRLTDELTRELATRLRPALHGAALPRPSRRPGGGLDLARTVRANLATALPGPDGAVTIVPERPVFRTRARRAVDWRIILVTDVSGSMEASTVWSALTAAVLAGVPALSTHFLAFSTQIVDLTDHVHDPLSLLLEVSVGGGTHIAAGLRHARELVTVPSRTLIVLISDFEEGHPVGGLLAEVRALLGAGCHVLGCAGLDDSGRPRYSAGVAAQLVAAGMPVAALSPLELARWVGEKIS
;
A
#
# COMPACT_ATOMS: atom_id res chain seq x y z
N THR A 1 -44.49 -13.09 26.69
CA THR A 1 -44.62 -11.85 27.49
C THR A 1 -44.77 -10.69 26.52
N GLY A 2 -45.91 -10.01 26.52
CA GLY A 2 -46.29 -9.03 25.49
C GLY A 2 -45.36 -7.80 25.39
N PRO A 3 -45.44 -7.02 24.30
CA PRO A 3 -44.60 -5.85 24.12
C PRO A 3 -45.02 -4.80 25.15
N ARG A 4 -44.11 -4.45 26.06
CA ARG A 4 -44.30 -3.33 27.00
C ARG A 4 -44.18 -2.04 26.19
N THR A 5 -45.31 -1.57 25.66
CA THR A 5 -45.43 -0.23 25.08
C THR A 5 -45.67 0.77 26.22
N GLY A 6 -44.63 1.50 26.60
CA GLY A 6 -44.71 2.64 27.52
C GLY A 6 -43.69 3.72 27.12
N PRO A 7 -44.07 5.02 27.11
CA PRO A 7 -43.19 6.10 26.71
C PRO A 7 -42.25 6.43 27.88
N GLY A 8 -41.02 5.90 27.88
CA GLY A 8 -40.12 6.16 29.02
C GLY A 8 -38.73 5.54 29.02
N PHE A 9 -38.20 5.04 27.89
CA PHE A 9 -36.81 4.56 27.86
C PHE A 9 -36.00 5.31 26.80
N THR A 10 -35.35 6.39 27.23
CA THR A 10 -34.39 7.19 26.45
C THR A 10 -32.94 6.76 26.65
N SER A 11 -32.67 5.80 27.54
CA SER A 11 -31.31 5.30 27.80
C SER A 11 -30.95 4.13 26.86
N PRO A 12 -29.79 4.18 26.20
CA PRO A 12 -29.32 3.08 25.36
C PRO A 12 -29.08 1.81 26.18
N LEU A 13 -29.46 0.66 25.61
CA LEU A 13 -29.24 -0.66 26.20
C LEU A 13 -28.10 -1.37 25.48
N ASP A 14 -27.08 -1.76 26.23
CA ASP A 14 -26.01 -2.63 25.74
C ASP A 14 -26.48 -4.10 25.72
N LEU A 15 -26.40 -4.71 24.55
CA LEU A 15 -26.67 -6.13 24.32
C LEU A 15 -25.37 -6.84 23.94
N ARG A 16 -25.12 -8.00 24.55
CA ARG A 16 -24.06 -8.92 24.14
C ARG A 16 -24.69 -10.21 23.66
N LEU A 17 -24.39 -10.63 22.43
CA LEU A 17 -24.98 -11.78 21.78
C LEU A 17 -23.90 -12.85 21.51
N ASP A 18 -24.27 -14.11 21.68
CA ASP A 18 -23.44 -15.28 21.36
C ASP A 18 -24.16 -16.14 20.29
N PRO A 19 -24.13 -15.72 19.02
CA PRO A 19 -24.94 -16.30 17.95
C PRO A 19 -24.53 -17.72 17.56
N LEU A 20 -23.29 -18.13 17.86
CA LEU A 20 -22.76 -19.46 17.55
C LEU A 20 -23.22 -20.50 18.59
N ARG A 21 -23.55 -20.07 19.81
CA ARG A 21 -24.01 -20.97 20.89
C ARG A 21 -25.51 -20.88 21.19
N SER A 22 -26.18 -19.78 20.83
CA SER A 22 -27.57 -19.50 21.21
C SER A 22 -28.45 -19.20 19.99
N ASP A 23 -29.41 -20.09 19.71
CA ASP A 23 -30.42 -19.91 18.65
C ASP A 23 -31.27 -18.65 18.82
N LEU A 24 -31.47 -18.20 20.06
CA LEU A 24 -32.19 -16.97 20.34
C LEU A 24 -31.36 -15.75 19.97
N ASP A 25 -30.07 -15.76 20.33
CA ASP A 25 -29.17 -14.64 20.06
C ASP A 25 -28.82 -14.55 18.58
N ARG A 26 -28.69 -15.70 17.89
CA ARG A 26 -28.61 -15.75 16.42
C ARG A 26 -29.82 -15.09 15.75
N ARG A 27 -31.04 -15.41 16.20
CA ARG A 27 -32.27 -14.78 15.66
C ARG A 27 -32.35 -13.29 15.96
N ARG A 28 -31.88 -12.86 17.14
CA ARG A 28 -31.80 -11.44 17.50
C ARG A 28 -30.83 -10.71 16.58
N GLU A 29 -29.63 -11.24 16.39
CA GLU A 29 -28.62 -10.65 15.54
C GLU A 29 -29.09 -10.53 14.08
N HIS A 30 -29.72 -11.56 13.52
CA HIS A 30 -30.35 -11.46 12.19
C HIS A 30 -31.35 -10.30 12.10
N ALA A 31 -32.16 -10.10 13.15
CA ALA A 31 -33.12 -9.01 13.17
C ALA A 31 -32.42 -7.64 13.23
N LEU A 32 -31.34 -7.51 14.00
CA LEU A 32 -30.56 -6.26 14.10
C LEU A 32 -29.89 -5.93 12.75
N HIS A 33 -29.28 -6.90 12.08
CA HIS A 33 -28.71 -6.68 10.74
C HIS A 33 -29.77 -6.30 9.71
N ARG A 34 -30.93 -6.96 9.71
CA ARG A 34 -32.04 -6.61 8.79
C ARG A 34 -32.55 -5.19 9.04
N LEU A 35 -32.70 -4.78 10.30
CA LEU A 35 -33.07 -3.40 10.65
C LEU A 35 -32.01 -2.40 10.15
N GLY A 36 -30.73 -2.70 10.31
CA GLY A 36 -29.63 -1.89 9.79
C GLY A 36 -29.65 -1.75 8.27
N VAL A 37 -29.88 -2.85 7.54
CA VAL A 37 -30.03 -2.82 6.08
C VAL A 37 -31.21 -1.96 5.64
N CYS A 38 -32.33 -2.02 6.36
CA CYS A 38 -33.49 -1.17 6.15
C CYS A 38 -33.28 0.30 6.56
N GLY A 39 -32.11 0.65 7.10
CA GLY A 39 -31.82 2.01 7.56
C GLY A 39 -32.56 2.41 8.84
N VAL A 40 -33.13 1.45 9.57
CA VAL A 40 -33.86 1.70 10.81
C VAL A 40 -32.85 2.00 11.93
N PRO A 41 -32.84 3.23 12.51
CA PRO A 41 -31.87 3.63 13.53
C PRO A 41 -32.27 3.07 14.90
N TYR A 42 -32.26 1.75 15.05
CA TYR A 42 -32.58 1.05 16.28
C TYR A 42 -31.35 0.51 17.00
N ALA A 43 -30.35 0.04 16.24
CA ALA A 43 -29.21 -0.68 16.77
C ALA A 43 -27.91 -0.25 16.08
N GLU A 44 -26.85 -0.10 16.87
CA GLU A 44 -25.51 0.20 16.40
C GLU A 44 -24.56 -0.91 16.88
N ALA A 45 -23.82 -1.52 15.96
CA ALA A 45 -22.81 -2.52 16.32
C ALA A 45 -21.62 -1.83 16.99
N ARG A 46 -21.13 -2.39 18.11
CA ARG A 46 -19.92 -1.93 18.80
C ARG A 46 -18.80 -2.93 18.53
N GLU A 47 -17.61 -2.42 18.21
CA GLU A 47 -16.46 -3.29 17.98
C GLU A 47 -16.11 -4.11 19.23
N VAL A 48 -15.93 -5.41 19.02
CA VAL A 48 -15.40 -6.33 20.02
C VAL A 48 -14.15 -6.94 19.43
N ALA A 49 -13.00 -6.71 20.05
CA ALA A 49 -11.75 -7.38 19.64
C ALA A 49 -11.66 -8.73 20.37
N GLY A 50 -11.47 -9.83 19.62
CA GLY A 50 -11.06 -11.10 20.20
C GLY A 50 -9.63 -11.04 20.73
N ALA A 51 -9.30 -11.89 21.70
CA ALA A 51 -7.93 -12.01 22.19
C ALA A 51 -7.01 -12.53 21.06
N GLY A 52 -5.91 -11.83 20.80
CA GLY A 52 -4.92 -12.27 19.81
C GLY A 52 -5.30 -12.06 18.34
N GLY A 53 -6.27 -11.19 18.02
CA GLY A 53 -6.63 -10.90 16.62
C GLY A 53 -7.61 -11.88 15.98
N ALA A 54 -8.14 -12.85 16.74
CA ALA A 54 -9.24 -13.68 16.29
C ALA A 54 -10.56 -12.89 16.23
N ASP A 55 -11.42 -13.22 15.27
CA ASP A 55 -12.79 -12.69 15.19
C ASP A 55 -13.51 -12.89 16.54
N ALA A 56 -14.19 -11.85 17.02
CA ALA A 56 -14.92 -11.95 18.27
C ALA A 56 -16.10 -12.93 18.13
N LEU A 57 -16.07 -14.02 18.92
CA LEU A 57 -17.14 -15.02 18.99
C LEU A 57 -18.48 -14.45 19.52
N THR A 58 -18.45 -13.26 20.12
CA THR A 58 -19.63 -12.56 20.64
C THR A 58 -19.73 -11.18 20.03
N SER A 59 -20.93 -10.77 19.62
CA SER A 59 -21.17 -9.40 19.16
C SER A 59 -21.72 -8.51 20.28
N ARG A 60 -21.42 -7.21 20.20
CA ARG A 60 -21.97 -6.20 21.11
C ARG A 60 -22.76 -5.19 20.31
N TRP A 61 -23.94 -4.84 20.80
CA TRP A 61 -24.87 -3.94 20.16
C TRP A 61 -25.38 -2.93 21.17
N GLU A 62 -25.47 -1.68 20.76
CA GLU A 62 -26.18 -0.66 21.51
C GLU A 62 -27.54 -0.45 20.85
N VAL A 63 -28.63 -0.70 21.58
CA VAL A 63 -29.99 -0.56 21.06
C VAL A 63 -30.73 0.58 21.76
N ARG A 64 -31.42 1.38 20.96
CA ARG A 64 -32.25 2.49 21.44
C ARG A 64 -33.49 2.64 20.58
N TRP A 65 -34.62 2.86 21.24
CA TRP A 65 -35.86 3.22 20.54
C TRP A 65 -35.96 4.74 20.47
N THR A 66 -36.06 5.29 19.26
CA THR A 66 -36.24 6.73 19.02
C THR A 66 -37.49 6.99 18.19
N PRO A 67 -38.03 8.23 18.18
CA PRO A 67 -39.09 8.59 17.25
C PRO A 67 -38.71 8.34 15.78
N ALA A 68 -37.43 8.53 15.43
CA ALA A 68 -36.89 8.20 14.10
C ALA A 68 -36.99 6.70 13.78
N THR A 69 -36.77 5.83 14.77
CA THR A 69 -36.96 4.38 14.63
C THR A 69 -38.39 4.05 14.20
N ALA A 70 -39.40 4.64 14.85
CA ALA A 70 -40.81 4.42 14.52
C ALA A 70 -41.17 4.94 13.11
N ALA A 71 -40.65 6.12 12.75
CA ALA A 71 -40.90 6.73 11.44
C ALA A 71 -40.32 5.88 10.30
N VAL A 72 -39.07 5.43 10.42
CA VAL A 72 -38.41 4.62 9.37
C VAL A 72 -39.00 3.21 9.30
N LEU A 73 -39.45 2.62 10.42
CA LEU A 73 -40.15 1.34 10.38
C LEU A 73 -41.43 1.39 9.55
N ALA A 74 -42.19 2.50 9.62
CA ALA A 74 -43.40 2.68 8.84
C ALA A 74 -43.12 2.76 7.33
N THR A 75 -42.04 3.44 6.92
CA THR A 75 -41.64 3.53 5.50
C THR A 75 -41.06 2.22 4.97
N THR A 76 -40.38 1.45 5.83
CA THR A 76 -39.78 0.14 5.47
C THR A 76 -40.84 -0.88 5.03
N GLY A 77 -42.09 -0.76 5.50
CA GLY A 77 -43.19 -1.66 5.12
C GLY A 77 -43.50 -1.69 3.63
N ALA A 78 -43.10 -0.66 2.87
CA ALA A 78 -43.24 -0.63 1.41
C ALA A 78 -42.39 -1.70 0.69
N HIS A 79 -41.32 -2.19 1.33
CA HIS A 79 -40.40 -3.16 0.75
C HIS A 79 -40.71 -4.62 1.15
N GLY A 80 -41.68 -4.87 2.05
CA GLY A 80 -42.09 -6.22 2.42
C GLY A 80 -42.95 -6.29 3.69
N VAL A 81 -43.74 -7.36 3.82
CA VAL A 81 -44.64 -7.58 4.98
C VAL A 81 -43.94 -8.21 6.18
N THR A 82 -42.71 -8.71 5.99
CA THR A 82 -41.82 -9.17 7.06
C THR A 82 -40.49 -8.42 6.99
N LEU A 83 -39.80 -8.32 8.12
CA LEU A 83 -38.47 -7.70 8.18
C LEU A 83 -37.45 -8.39 7.25
N ALA A 84 -37.58 -9.71 7.05
CA ALA A 84 -36.75 -10.47 6.11
C ALA A 84 -37.03 -10.06 4.66
N GLN A 85 -38.31 -9.96 4.27
CA GLN A 85 -38.71 -9.53 2.93
C GLN A 85 -38.31 -8.07 2.67
N ALA A 86 -38.48 -7.19 3.64
CA ALA A 86 -38.08 -5.79 3.49
C ALA A 86 -36.57 -5.64 3.29
N ALA A 87 -35.76 -6.33 4.08
CA ALA A 87 -34.30 -6.35 3.92
C ALA A 87 -33.90 -6.97 2.57
N GLU A 88 -34.52 -8.09 2.17
CA GLU A 88 -34.27 -8.70 0.86
C GLU A 88 -34.66 -7.77 -0.30
N GLY A 89 -35.82 -7.11 -0.22
CA GLY A 89 -36.29 -6.15 -1.21
C GLY A 89 -35.31 -5.00 -1.39
N ILE A 90 -34.84 -4.40 -0.29
CA ILE A 90 -33.86 -3.31 -0.30
C ILE A 90 -32.51 -3.77 -0.88
N LEU A 91 -32.02 -4.95 -0.51
CA LEU A 91 -30.75 -5.46 -1.06
C LEU A 91 -30.87 -5.82 -2.55
N ARG A 92 -32.02 -6.33 -2.99
CA ARG A 92 -32.30 -6.59 -4.42
C ARG A 92 -32.46 -5.30 -5.20
N GLU A 93 -33.04 -4.26 -4.63
CA GLU A 93 -33.12 -2.93 -5.23
C GLU A 93 -31.72 -2.31 -5.38
N ARG A 94 -30.90 -2.36 -4.32
CA ARG A 94 -29.48 -1.97 -4.39
C ARG A 94 -28.72 -2.78 -5.46
N ARG A 95 -28.97 -4.09 -5.57
CA ARG A 95 -28.40 -4.95 -6.62
C ARG A 95 -28.73 -4.45 -8.03
N ARG A 96 -30.01 -4.15 -8.26
CA ARG A 96 -30.49 -3.67 -9.57
C ARG A 96 -29.84 -2.32 -9.88
N ALA A 97 -29.83 -1.39 -8.92
CA ALA A 97 -29.15 -0.11 -9.08
C ALA A 97 -27.64 -0.28 -9.39
N GLN A 98 -26.96 -1.27 -8.80
CA GLN A 98 -25.55 -1.59 -9.12
C GLN A 98 -25.40 -2.18 -10.53
N ALA A 99 -26.31 -3.06 -10.95
CA ALA A 99 -26.29 -3.67 -12.29
C ALA A 99 -26.58 -2.62 -13.39
N ASP A 100 -27.57 -1.77 -13.15
CA ASP A 100 -27.91 -0.61 -13.98
C ASP A 100 -26.77 0.43 -13.95
N GLY A 101 -26.00 0.41 -12.87
CA GLY A 101 -24.79 1.18 -12.59
C GLY A 101 -23.52 0.77 -13.35
N GLY A 102 -23.63 0.04 -14.46
CA GLY A 102 -22.47 -0.43 -15.23
C GLY A 102 -21.85 -1.72 -14.67
N GLY A 103 -22.56 -2.38 -13.76
CA GLY A 103 -22.12 -3.57 -13.05
C GLY A 103 -21.57 -3.24 -11.65
N PRO A 104 -21.68 -4.17 -10.69
CA PRO A 104 -21.21 -3.93 -9.34
C PRO A 104 -19.68 -3.92 -9.26
N THR A 105 -19.12 -3.02 -8.45
CA THR A 105 -17.68 -3.05 -8.10
C THR A 105 -17.37 -4.26 -7.23
N ALA A 106 -16.10 -4.67 -7.14
CA ALA A 106 -15.69 -5.79 -6.30
C ALA A 106 -16.10 -5.60 -4.83
N ALA A 107 -15.83 -4.41 -4.26
CA ALA A 107 -16.30 -4.03 -2.93
C ALA A 107 -17.83 -4.13 -2.75
N GLN A 108 -18.62 -3.72 -3.75
CA GLN A 108 -20.08 -3.81 -3.70
C GLN A 108 -20.59 -5.25 -3.75
N VAL A 109 -19.95 -6.12 -4.54
CA VAL A 109 -20.28 -7.55 -4.59
C VAL A 109 -19.99 -8.21 -3.24
N LEU A 110 -18.84 -7.93 -2.65
CA LEU A 110 -18.43 -8.47 -1.34
C LEU A 110 -19.38 -7.99 -0.22
N ALA A 111 -19.62 -6.67 -0.14
CA ALA A 111 -20.54 -6.10 0.84
C ALA A 111 -21.96 -6.65 0.66
N GLY A 112 -22.43 -6.82 -0.58
CA GLY A 112 -23.73 -7.40 -0.87
C GLY A 112 -23.85 -8.87 -0.46
N LEU A 113 -22.80 -9.67 -0.66
CA LEU A 113 -22.73 -11.07 -0.21
C LEU A 113 -22.75 -11.16 1.33
N GLU A 114 -21.93 -10.33 1.99
CA GLU A 114 -21.87 -10.28 3.45
C GLU A 114 -23.20 -9.84 4.07
N GLN A 115 -23.82 -8.78 3.55
CA GLN A 115 -25.12 -8.28 4.02
C GLN A 115 -26.23 -9.32 3.82
N ALA A 116 -26.24 -10.02 2.68
CA ALA A 116 -27.21 -11.09 2.43
C ALA A 116 -27.04 -12.25 3.42
N ALA A 117 -25.80 -12.59 3.75
CA ALA A 117 -25.48 -13.63 4.72
C ALA A 117 -25.87 -13.24 6.15
N GLN A 118 -25.44 -12.06 6.63
CA GLN A 118 -25.79 -11.52 7.96
C GLN A 118 -27.31 -11.37 8.17
N CYS A 119 -28.06 -11.07 7.09
CA CYS A 119 -29.52 -11.00 7.12
C CYS A 119 -30.20 -12.38 7.03
N ALA A 120 -29.44 -13.48 6.96
CA ALA A 120 -29.94 -14.84 6.78
C ALA A 120 -30.91 -14.98 5.59
N LEU A 121 -30.49 -14.50 4.41
CA LEU A 121 -31.28 -14.52 3.16
C LEU A 121 -30.71 -15.54 2.16
N PRO A 122 -31.04 -16.83 2.27
CA PRO A 122 -30.35 -17.91 1.56
C PRO A 122 -30.41 -17.81 0.03
N GLY A 123 -31.54 -17.36 -0.53
CA GLY A 123 -31.68 -17.18 -1.97
C GLY A 123 -30.79 -16.06 -2.50
N LEU A 124 -30.76 -14.92 -1.80
CA LEU A 124 -29.91 -13.79 -2.18
C LEU A 124 -28.42 -14.09 -1.98
N VAL A 125 -28.04 -14.86 -0.95
CA VAL A 125 -26.67 -15.35 -0.77
C VAL A 125 -26.23 -16.19 -1.97
N ALA A 126 -27.06 -17.11 -2.45
CA ALA A 126 -26.73 -17.92 -3.63
C ALA A 126 -26.55 -17.06 -4.90
N GLU A 127 -27.44 -16.10 -5.14
CA GLU A 127 -27.31 -15.15 -6.26
C GLU A 127 -26.03 -14.30 -6.16
N ARG A 128 -25.72 -13.80 -4.96
CA ARG A 128 -24.53 -12.97 -4.68
C ARG A 128 -23.24 -13.76 -4.77
N LEU A 129 -23.25 -15.01 -4.36
CA LEU A 129 -22.10 -15.92 -4.49
C LEU A 129 -21.79 -16.21 -5.96
N ALA A 130 -22.82 -16.49 -6.78
CA ALA A 130 -22.66 -16.65 -8.22
C ALA A 130 -22.15 -15.38 -8.90
N GLU A 131 -22.61 -14.20 -8.44
CA GLU A 131 -22.10 -12.91 -8.92
C GLU A 131 -20.65 -12.66 -8.51
N ALA A 132 -20.25 -13.00 -7.28
CA ALA A 132 -18.87 -12.94 -6.80
C ALA A 132 -17.94 -13.83 -7.63
N ALA A 133 -18.33 -15.07 -7.88
CA ALA A 133 -17.57 -16.00 -8.72
C ALA A 133 -17.40 -15.52 -10.17
N ARG A 134 -18.34 -14.70 -10.68
CA ARG A 134 -18.30 -14.17 -12.05
C ARG A 134 -17.52 -12.85 -12.17
N VAL A 135 -17.71 -11.93 -11.22
CA VAL A 135 -17.22 -10.54 -11.31
C VAL A 135 -15.82 -10.40 -10.75
N LEU A 136 -15.58 -10.90 -9.53
CA LEU A 136 -14.34 -10.66 -8.81
C LEU A 136 -13.09 -11.17 -9.57
N PRO A 137 -13.09 -12.33 -10.25
CA PRO A 137 -11.88 -12.80 -10.95
C PRO A 137 -11.31 -11.88 -12.03
N ALA A 138 -12.13 -10.96 -12.56
CA ALA A 138 -11.76 -10.05 -13.65
C ALA A 138 -11.52 -8.62 -13.19
N THR A 139 -12.15 -8.19 -12.08
CA THR A 139 -12.18 -6.78 -11.68
C THR A 139 -11.56 -6.51 -10.31
N ALA A 140 -11.45 -7.52 -9.45
CA ALA A 140 -10.97 -7.33 -8.09
C ALA A 140 -9.43 -7.26 -8.02
N THR A 141 -8.95 -6.37 -7.16
CA THR A 141 -7.55 -6.30 -6.72
C THR A 141 -7.20 -7.50 -5.83
N LEU A 142 -5.91 -7.73 -5.57
CA LEU A 142 -5.51 -8.82 -4.68
C LEU A 142 -6.11 -8.70 -3.26
N PRO A 143 -6.09 -7.53 -2.58
CA PRO A 143 -6.74 -7.36 -1.29
C PRO A 143 -8.24 -7.70 -1.31
N GLU A 144 -8.96 -7.30 -2.37
CA GLU A 144 -10.39 -7.60 -2.51
C GLU A 144 -10.65 -9.10 -2.76
N LEU A 145 -9.80 -9.77 -3.54
CA LEU A 145 -9.89 -11.22 -3.74
C LEU A 145 -9.68 -11.98 -2.43
N LEU A 146 -8.72 -11.54 -1.60
CA LEU A 146 -8.46 -12.13 -0.29
C LEU A 146 -9.58 -11.84 0.71
N ALA A 147 -10.13 -10.63 0.72
CA ALA A 147 -11.33 -10.31 1.48
C ALA A 147 -12.51 -11.21 1.07
N GLY A 148 -12.66 -11.47 -0.23
CA GLY A 148 -13.61 -12.45 -0.76
C GLY A 148 -13.37 -13.86 -0.24
N LEU A 149 -12.15 -14.37 -0.34
CA LEU A 149 -11.78 -15.70 0.19
C LEU A 149 -12.03 -15.80 1.70
N SER A 150 -11.69 -14.75 2.46
CA SER A 150 -11.97 -14.66 3.90
C SER A 150 -13.46 -14.73 4.20
N LEU A 151 -14.28 -14.00 3.44
CA LEU A 151 -15.74 -14.07 3.57
C LEU A 151 -16.26 -15.48 3.22
N LEU A 152 -15.77 -16.13 2.16
CA LEU A 152 -16.16 -17.49 1.81
C LEU A 152 -15.81 -18.50 2.91
N ASP A 153 -14.64 -18.37 3.54
CA ASP A 153 -14.24 -19.23 4.66
C ASP A 153 -15.10 -19.00 5.90
N LYS A 154 -15.45 -17.74 6.22
CA LYS A 154 -16.41 -17.44 7.30
C LYS A 154 -17.79 -18.04 7.03
N LEU A 155 -18.25 -18.01 5.77
CA LEU A 155 -19.51 -18.64 5.36
C LEU A 155 -19.45 -20.17 5.46
N ARG A 156 -18.33 -20.78 5.06
CA ARG A 156 -18.10 -22.24 5.16
C ARG A 156 -18.05 -22.70 6.62
N ALA A 157 -17.41 -21.93 7.49
CA ALA A 157 -17.31 -22.20 8.92
C ALA A 157 -18.60 -21.91 9.71
N GLY A 158 -19.61 -21.29 9.09
CA GLY A 158 -20.84 -20.88 9.79
C GLY A 158 -20.62 -19.71 10.78
N HIS A 159 -19.53 -18.96 10.62
CA HIS A 159 -19.19 -17.83 11.48
C HIS A 159 -20.05 -16.58 11.17
N VAL A 160 -20.73 -16.57 10.03
CA VAL A 160 -21.76 -15.58 9.74
C VAL A 160 -23.12 -16.16 10.14
N PRO A 161 -23.90 -15.46 10.98
CA PRO A 161 -25.25 -15.86 11.35
C PRO A 161 -26.11 -16.06 10.10
N GLY A 162 -26.37 -17.31 9.72
CA GLY A 162 -27.10 -17.67 8.51
C GLY A 162 -27.72 -19.07 8.62
N PRO A 163 -28.63 -19.46 7.73
CA PRO A 163 -29.17 -20.83 7.73
C PRO A 163 -28.07 -21.83 7.38
N ASP A 164 -28.11 -23.03 7.97
CA ASP A 164 -27.10 -24.08 7.76
C ASP A 164 -26.79 -24.29 6.27
N ALA A 165 -25.51 -24.49 5.95
CA ALA A 165 -25.07 -24.73 4.58
C ALA A 165 -25.52 -26.13 4.12
N GLY A 166 -26.57 -26.19 3.30
CA GLY A 166 -26.91 -27.42 2.56
C GLY A 166 -25.84 -27.77 1.52
N GLU A 167 -25.78 -29.03 1.08
CA GLU A 167 -24.76 -29.56 0.16
C GLU A 167 -24.53 -28.71 -1.10
N THR A 168 -25.61 -28.19 -1.71
CA THR A 168 -25.52 -27.32 -2.90
C THR A 168 -24.79 -26.01 -2.63
N ARG A 169 -24.92 -25.46 -1.41
CA ARG A 169 -24.21 -24.22 -1.04
C ARG A 169 -22.73 -24.49 -0.84
N THR A 170 -22.38 -25.61 -0.21
CA THR A 170 -20.98 -26.01 -0.02
C THR A 170 -20.27 -26.16 -1.36
N ALA A 171 -20.88 -26.85 -2.33
CA ALA A 171 -20.31 -26.97 -3.67
C ALA A 171 -20.13 -25.62 -4.39
N ALA A 172 -21.08 -24.68 -4.24
CA ALA A 172 -20.97 -23.34 -4.81
C ALA A 172 -19.88 -22.50 -4.13
N LEU A 173 -19.71 -22.64 -2.81
CA LEU A 173 -18.63 -21.99 -2.07
C LEU A 173 -17.27 -22.51 -2.52
N ASP A 174 -17.12 -23.83 -2.67
CA ASP A 174 -15.88 -24.46 -3.14
C ASP A 174 -15.51 -24.00 -4.55
N ALA A 175 -16.47 -24.01 -5.49
CA ALA A 175 -16.24 -23.52 -6.85
C ALA A 175 -15.86 -22.03 -6.89
N ALA A 176 -16.48 -21.19 -6.05
CA ALA A 176 -16.11 -19.78 -5.93
C ALA A 176 -14.70 -19.63 -5.32
N THR A 177 -14.37 -20.39 -4.27
CA THR A 177 -13.04 -20.40 -3.65
C THR A 177 -11.95 -20.73 -4.68
N ASP A 178 -12.16 -21.74 -5.52
CA ASP A 178 -11.19 -22.13 -6.56
C ASP A 178 -10.98 -21.01 -7.59
N LEU A 179 -12.07 -20.39 -8.07
CA LEU A 179 -12.01 -19.29 -9.03
C LEU A 179 -11.31 -18.05 -8.47
N LEU A 180 -11.64 -17.67 -7.23
CA LEU A 180 -11.02 -16.51 -6.57
C LEU A 180 -9.55 -16.77 -6.26
N THR A 181 -9.19 -17.99 -5.83
CA THR A 181 -7.79 -18.36 -5.61
C THR A 181 -6.99 -18.31 -6.91
N ALA A 182 -7.52 -18.87 -7.99
CA ALA A 182 -6.89 -18.80 -9.30
C ALA A 182 -6.72 -17.35 -9.78
N ALA A 183 -7.69 -16.47 -9.51
CA ALA A 183 -7.58 -15.05 -9.81
C ALA A 183 -6.52 -14.34 -8.96
N ALA A 184 -6.46 -14.63 -7.66
CA ALA A 184 -5.48 -14.04 -6.75
C ALA A 184 -4.05 -14.37 -7.19
N VAL A 185 -3.79 -15.62 -7.58
CA VAL A 185 -2.49 -16.05 -8.13
C VAL A 185 -2.15 -15.30 -9.44
N ARG A 186 -3.12 -14.99 -10.29
CA ARG A 186 -2.88 -14.19 -11.52
C ARG A 186 -2.49 -12.75 -11.21
N GLN A 187 -3.05 -12.15 -10.15
CA GLN A 187 -2.79 -10.75 -9.80
C GLN A 187 -1.38 -10.51 -9.23
N VAL A 188 -0.68 -11.55 -8.78
CA VAL A 188 0.68 -11.43 -8.23
C VAL A 188 1.65 -10.76 -9.21
N ASP A 189 1.56 -11.06 -10.51
CA ASP A 189 2.41 -10.42 -11.53
C ASP A 189 2.13 -8.92 -11.67
N GLY A 190 0.88 -8.49 -11.44
CA GLY A 190 0.46 -7.09 -11.47
C GLY A 190 1.06 -6.24 -10.35
N LEU A 191 1.54 -6.88 -9.28
CA LEU A 191 2.16 -6.18 -8.16
C LEU A 191 3.61 -5.75 -8.41
N SER A 192 4.23 -6.13 -9.54
CA SER A 192 5.64 -5.87 -9.81
C SER A 192 6.05 -4.40 -9.64
N GLY A 193 5.15 -3.46 -9.95
CA GLY A 193 5.39 -2.03 -9.80
C GLY A 193 4.72 -1.37 -8.59
N SER A 194 4.18 -2.13 -7.64
CA SER A 194 3.46 -1.58 -6.47
C SER A 194 4.43 -1.08 -5.41
N GLU A 195 4.14 0.08 -4.84
CA GLU A 195 4.84 0.64 -3.68
C GLU A 195 3.91 0.76 -2.46
N ASP A 196 2.71 0.17 -2.53
CA ASP A 196 1.73 0.20 -1.44
C ASP A 196 1.99 -0.94 -0.43
N PRO A 197 2.21 -0.63 0.86
CA PRO A 197 2.31 -1.65 1.91
C PRO A 197 1.08 -2.56 2.04
N ALA A 198 -0.11 -2.14 1.61
CA ALA A 198 -1.30 -2.98 1.59
C ALA A 198 -1.14 -4.19 0.65
N ASP A 199 -0.50 -4.01 -0.50
CA ASP A 199 -0.24 -5.09 -1.46
C ASP A 199 0.80 -6.10 -0.91
N ALA A 200 1.79 -5.63 -0.16
CA ALA A 200 2.72 -6.53 0.54
C ALA A 200 2.00 -7.39 1.59
N ARG A 201 1.06 -6.82 2.36
CA ARG A 201 0.24 -7.59 3.32
C ARG A 201 -0.61 -8.62 2.62
N ALA A 202 -1.26 -8.22 1.53
CA ALA A 202 -2.06 -9.11 0.70
C ALA A 202 -1.24 -10.29 0.15
N LEU A 203 0.01 -10.05 -0.26
CA LEU A 203 0.89 -11.14 -0.71
C LEU A 203 1.20 -12.16 0.40
N VAL A 204 1.43 -11.70 1.63
CA VAL A 204 1.67 -12.57 2.80
C VAL A 204 0.41 -13.34 3.20
N GLU A 205 -0.75 -12.70 3.17
CA GLU A 205 -2.02 -13.38 3.41
C GLU A 205 -2.30 -14.44 2.34
N LEU A 206 -2.04 -14.13 1.06
CA LEU A 206 -2.15 -15.11 -0.01
C LEU A 206 -1.25 -16.33 0.25
N ALA A 207 -0.04 -16.14 0.77
CA ALA A 207 0.88 -17.23 1.09
C ALA A 207 0.29 -18.21 2.12
N HIS A 208 -0.26 -17.71 3.23
CA HIS A 208 -0.91 -18.56 4.24
C HIS A 208 -2.11 -19.34 3.68
N ARG A 209 -2.79 -18.79 2.67
CA ARG A 209 -3.91 -19.47 2.01
C ARG A 209 -3.44 -20.45 0.93
N ALA A 210 -2.30 -20.17 0.29
CA ALA A 210 -1.81 -20.87 -0.89
C ALA A 210 -1.13 -22.21 -0.59
N ASP A 211 -0.94 -22.58 0.69
CA ASP A 211 -0.50 -23.92 1.11
C ASP A 211 -1.34 -25.06 0.50
N LEU A 212 -2.55 -24.76 0.00
CA LEU A 212 -3.45 -25.73 -0.63
C LEU A 212 -3.47 -25.69 -2.18
N LEU A 213 -3.00 -24.61 -2.85
CA LEU A 213 -3.33 -24.36 -4.27
C LEU A 213 -2.24 -23.64 -5.11
N GLY A 214 -1.09 -23.27 -4.55
CA GLY A 214 -0.13 -22.37 -5.21
C GLY A 214 0.48 -22.87 -6.54
N GLY A 215 0.65 -24.17 -6.73
CA GLY A 215 1.16 -24.78 -7.98
C GLY A 215 2.46 -24.16 -8.53
N VAL A 216 2.87 -24.58 -9.73
CA VAL A 216 4.10 -24.08 -10.40
C VAL A 216 3.99 -22.59 -10.76
N ARG A 217 2.76 -22.09 -10.95
CA ARG A 217 2.50 -20.71 -11.40
C ARG A 217 2.74 -19.68 -10.29
N ALA A 218 2.28 -19.92 -9.05
CA ALA A 218 2.55 -18.99 -7.95
C ALA A 218 4.03 -18.94 -7.63
N VAL A 219 4.73 -20.08 -7.66
CA VAL A 219 6.19 -20.14 -7.47
C VAL A 219 6.91 -19.27 -8.52
N ALA A 220 6.53 -19.40 -9.79
CA ALA A 220 7.13 -18.61 -10.86
C ALA A 220 6.83 -17.10 -10.76
N ALA A 221 5.60 -16.73 -10.38
CA ALA A 221 5.21 -15.34 -10.17
C ALA A 221 5.96 -14.71 -8.98
N LEU A 222 6.05 -15.42 -7.85
CA LEU A 222 6.83 -14.99 -6.68
C LEU A 222 8.32 -14.86 -6.99
N ALA A 223 8.89 -15.77 -7.81
CA ALA A 223 10.28 -15.69 -8.23
C ALA A 223 10.56 -14.44 -9.07
N ARG A 224 9.67 -14.11 -10.03
CA ARG A 224 9.74 -12.85 -10.80
C ARG A 224 9.60 -11.64 -9.89
N LEU A 225 8.61 -11.65 -8.99
CA LEU A 225 8.36 -10.54 -8.08
C LEU A 225 9.55 -10.27 -7.13
N ALA A 226 10.23 -11.32 -6.67
CA ALA A 226 11.45 -11.21 -5.86
C ALA A 226 12.67 -10.66 -6.65
N GLY A 227 12.69 -10.84 -7.98
CA GLY A 227 13.75 -10.37 -8.87
C GLY A 227 13.50 -8.95 -9.40
N ASP A 228 12.36 -8.78 -10.06
CA ASP A 228 12.01 -7.63 -10.91
C ASP A 228 11.01 -6.66 -10.26
N GLY A 229 10.48 -7.02 -9.08
CA GLY A 229 9.54 -6.18 -8.36
C GLY A 229 10.14 -4.87 -7.85
N SER A 230 9.26 -3.96 -7.41
CA SER A 230 9.64 -2.78 -6.64
C SER A 230 10.46 -3.18 -5.40
N PRO A 231 11.27 -2.27 -4.81
CA PRO A 231 11.99 -2.58 -3.58
C PRO A 231 11.08 -3.17 -2.49
N LEU A 232 9.88 -2.63 -2.32
CA LEU A 232 8.89 -3.12 -1.35
C LEU A 232 8.45 -4.55 -1.68
N MET A 233 8.02 -4.81 -2.91
CA MET A 233 7.51 -6.13 -3.29
C MET A 233 8.60 -7.19 -3.34
N ARG A 234 9.86 -6.83 -3.60
CA ARG A 234 10.99 -7.77 -3.52
C ARG A 234 11.25 -8.25 -2.09
N GLY A 235 11.08 -7.38 -1.10
CA GLY A 235 11.15 -7.74 0.31
C GLY A 235 10.05 -8.72 0.70
N ALA A 236 8.80 -8.39 0.34
CA ALA A 236 7.62 -9.22 0.65
C ALA A 236 7.66 -10.57 -0.07
N ALA A 237 7.96 -10.61 -1.37
CA ALA A 237 8.02 -11.83 -2.15
C ALA A 237 9.14 -12.77 -1.68
N GLY A 238 10.30 -12.23 -1.30
CA GLY A 238 11.37 -13.04 -0.72
C GLY A 238 10.98 -13.68 0.61
N ALA A 239 10.33 -12.92 1.50
CA ALA A 239 9.79 -13.44 2.76
C ALA A 239 8.76 -14.55 2.53
N VAL A 240 7.81 -14.33 1.61
CA VAL A 240 6.79 -15.34 1.25
C VAL A 240 7.42 -16.60 0.67
N ARG A 241 8.45 -16.49 -0.16
CA ARG A 241 9.16 -17.66 -0.70
C ARG A 241 9.85 -18.48 0.38
N VAL A 242 10.34 -17.85 1.45
CA VAL A 242 10.88 -18.55 2.62
C VAL A 242 9.78 -19.26 3.39
N LEU A 243 8.64 -18.58 3.64
CA LEU A 243 7.49 -19.17 4.34
C LEU A 243 6.94 -20.41 3.62
N LEU A 244 6.90 -20.37 2.29
CA LEU A 244 6.44 -21.49 1.45
C LEU A 244 7.54 -22.56 1.19
N GLY A 245 8.73 -22.41 1.77
CA GLY A 245 9.84 -23.36 1.60
C GLY A 245 10.46 -23.37 0.19
N HIS A 246 10.22 -22.35 -0.63
CA HIS A 246 10.79 -22.21 -1.99
C HIS A 246 12.18 -21.55 -2.00
N GLU A 247 12.59 -20.95 -0.89
CA GLU A 247 13.90 -20.34 -0.71
C GLU A 247 14.42 -20.67 0.68
N GLU A 248 15.72 -20.97 0.77
CA GLU A 248 16.37 -21.25 2.03
C GLU A 248 16.41 -19.99 2.93
N PRO A 249 16.02 -20.07 4.21
CA PRO A 249 16.02 -18.93 5.13
C PRO A 249 17.37 -18.18 5.17
N GLY A 250 18.50 -18.89 5.31
CA GLY A 250 19.82 -18.28 5.42
C GLY A 250 20.19 -17.44 4.19
N ARG A 251 19.97 -17.99 2.98
CA ARG A 251 20.23 -17.30 1.71
C ARG A 251 19.39 -16.03 1.53
N PHE A 252 18.13 -16.05 1.97
CA PHE A 252 17.30 -14.83 1.96
C PHE A 252 17.80 -13.82 2.99
N GLY A 253 18.21 -14.27 4.18
CA GLY A 253 18.82 -13.45 5.21
C GLY A 253 20.10 -12.76 4.74
N ASP A 254 21.00 -13.48 4.06
CA ASP A 254 22.23 -12.91 3.48
C ASP A 254 21.91 -11.82 2.44
N ARG A 255 20.86 -12.04 1.64
CA ARG A 255 20.37 -11.03 0.71
C ARG A 255 19.84 -9.81 1.46
N ALA A 256 19.09 -9.99 2.54
CA ALA A 256 18.61 -8.90 3.38
C ALA A 256 19.77 -8.11 4.01
N ALA A 257 20.80 -8.79 4.51
CA ALA A 257 22.03 -8.18 5.01
C ALA A 257 22.74 -7.35 3.91
N SER A 258 22.80 -7.86 2.67
CA SER A 258 23.40 -7.13 1.55
C SER A 258 22.69 -5.82 1.21
N TRP A 259 21.38 -5.70 1.50
CA TRP A 259 20.65 -4.44 1.31
C TRP A 259 21.11 -3.38 2.31
N VAL A 260 21.43 -3.80 3.54
CA VAL A 260 22.00 -2.90 4.56
C VAL A 260 23.35 -2.41 4.09
N ASP A 261 24.21 -3.29 3.57
CA ASP A 261 25.54 -2.89 3.09
C ASP A 261 25.48 -1.91 1.92
N ALA A 262 24.62 -2.19 0.94
CA ALA A 262 24.43 -1.36 -0.25
C ALA A 262 23.83 0.02 0.04
N ALA A 263 23.24 0.26 1.22
CA ALA A 263 22.57 1.50 1.59
C ALA A 263 23.53 2.65 1.97
N GLY A 264 24.50 2.96 1.09
CA GLY A 264 25.47 4.04 1.28
C GLY A 264 24.98 5.41 0.82
N ASP A 265 24.09 5.45 -0.17
CA ASP A 265 23.55 6.67 -0.79
C ASP A 265 22.03 6.83 -0.54
N PRO A 266 21.47 8.05 -0.75
CA PRO A 266 20.04 8.31 -0.53
C PRO A 266 19.06 7.36 -1.25
N PRO A 267 19.16 7.09 -2.57
CA PRO A 267 18.24 6.17 -3.22
C PRO A 267 18.38 4.73 -2.70
N SER A 268 19.59 4.27 -2.39
CA SER A 268 19.81 2.94 -1.81
C SER A 268 19.22 2.82 -0.39
N ARG A 269 19.28 3.89 0.43
CA ARG A 269 18.63 3.94 1.75
C ARG A 269 17.11 3.89 1.66
N ALA A 270 16.50 4.62 0.73
CA ALA A 270 15.06 4.53 0.52
C ALA A 270 14.62 3.14 0.04
N ALA A 271 15.41 2.52 -0.85
CA ALA A 271 15.18 1.15 -1.28
C ALA A 271 15.36 0.14 -0.13
N LEU A 272 16.29 0.38 0.81
CA LEU A 272 16.44 -0.39 2.04
C LEU A 272 15.17 -0.31 2.90
N THR A 273 14.67 0.90 3.19
CA THR A 273 13.42 1.11 3.93
C THR A 273 12.29 0.30 3.32
N ALA A 274 12.04 0.47 2.02
CA ALA A 274 10.96 -0.23 1.31
C ALA A 274 11.11 -1.75 1.35
N ARG A 275 12.31 -2.30 1.09
CA ARG A 275 12.58 -3.75 1.17
C ARG A 275 12.35 -4.29 2.58
N LEU A 276 12.80 -3.58 3.60
CA LEU A 276 12.58 -3.98 4.99
C LEU A 276 11.10 -3.90 5.37
N THR A 277 10.37 -2.88 4.93
CA THR A 277 8.91 -2.79 5.11
C THR A 277 8.22 -4.00 4.50
N GLY A 278 8.55 -4.36 3.26
CA GLY A 278 8.00 -5.54 2.58
C GLY A 278 8.33 -6.85 3.30
N LEU A 279 9.59 -7.04 3.70
CA LEU A 279 10.05 -8.22 4.43
C LEU A 279 9.36 -8.35 5.79
N LEU A 280 9.33 -7.26 6.57
CA LEU A 280 8.81 -7.25 7.94
C LEU A 280 7.28 -7.23 8.01
N THR A 281 6.60 -7.03 6.88
CA THR A 281 5.17 -7.32 6.76
C THR A 281 4.88 -8.80 7.06
N ALA A 282 5.82 -9.70 6.77
CA ALA A 282 5.75 -11.12 7.09
C ALA A 282 6.45 -11.49 8.42
N ALA A 283 6.82 -10.51 9.26
CA ALA A 283 7.69 -10.76 10.41
C ALA A 283 7.10 -11.73 11.44
N GLY A 284 5.78 -11.67 11.71
CA GLY A 284 5.13 -12.60 12.65
C GLY A 284 5.34 -14.06 12.24
N PRO A 285 4.80 -14.47 11.07
CA PRO A 285 5.00 -15.82 10.54
C PRO A 285 6.47 -16.21 10.39
N LEU A 286 7.33 -15.29 9.94
CA LEU A 286 8.77 -15.55 9.78
C LEU A 286 9.45 -15.83 11.11
N LEU A 287 9.12 -15.07 12.16
CA LEU A 287 9.69 -15.29 13.50
C LEU A 287 9.23 -16.63 14.10
N GLU A 288 8.01 -17.06 13.80
CA GLU A 288 7.45 -18.31 14.29
C GLU A 288 7.99 -19.54 13.54
N THR A 289 8.14 -19.46 12.22
CA THR A 289 8.43 -20.62 11.35
C THR A 289 9.86 -20.66 10.81
N ALA A 290 10.51 -19.50 10.65
CA ALA A 290 11.78 -19.38 9.93
C ALA A 290 12.68 -18.27 10.51
N ALA A 291 12.88 -18.25 11.84
CA ALA A 291 13.66 -17.22 12.52
C ALA A 291 15.09 -17.05 11.95
N ALA A 292 15.68 -18.13 11.43
CA ALA A 292 16.97 -18.12 10.74
C ALA A 292 17.03 -17.17 9.52
N ALA A 293 15.88 -16.80 8.93
CA ALA A 293 15.82 -15.86 7.82
C ALA A 293 16.18 -14.43 8.20
N LEU A 294 15.94 -14.04 9.46
CA LEU A 294 16.29 -12.73 9.97
C LEU A 294 17.71 -12.68 10.51
N GLU A 295 18.33 -13.84 10.76
CA GLU A 295 19.57 -13.92 11.51
C GLU A 295 20.75 -13.17 10.89
N PRO A 296 21.03 -13.33 9.58
CA PRO A 296 22.12 -12.58 8.96
C PRO A 296 21.87 -11.07 8.95
N LEU A 297 20.60 -10.64 8.85
CA LEU A 297 20.23 -9.23 8.97
C LEU A 297 20.50 -8.72 10.40
N LEU A 298 20.13 -9.52 11.41
CA LEU A 298 20.35 -9.18 12.81
C LEU A 298 21.84 -9.03 13.14
N ASP A 299 22.63 -10.01 12.71
CA ASP A 299 24.09 -10.03 12.88
C ASP A 299 24.76 -8.88 12.11
N ARG A 300 24.26 -8.55 10.92
CA ARG A 300 24.83 -7.47 10.11
C ARG A 300 24.67 -6.11 10.77
N VAL A 301 23.49 -5.77 11.27
CA VAL A 301 23.26 -4.47 11.97
C VAL A 301 24.12 -4.37 13.23
N THR A 302 24.26 -5.47 13.97
CA THR A 302 25.17 -5.56 15.11
C THR A 302 26.64 -5.36 14.72
N GLY A 303 27.05 -5.83 13.55
CA GLY A 303 28.43 -5.78 13.07
C GLY A 303 28.89 -4.45 12.47
N LEU A 304 27.99 -3.51 12.17
CA LEU A 304 28.33 -2.22 11.54
C LEU A 304 29.33 -1.39 12.37
N THR A 305 30.03 -0.45 11.74
CA THR A 305 30.70 0.63 12.49
C THR A 305 29.67 1.67 12.91
N ASP A 306 29.97 2.49 13.92
CA ASP A 306 29.02 3.50 14.43
C ASP A 306 28.60 4.49 13.34
N ASP A 307 29.55 5.00 12.54
CA ASP A 307 29.24 5.92 11.43
C ASP A 307 28.36 5.26 10.35
N ALA A 308 28.68 4.01 9.99
CA ALA A 308 27.92 3.27 9.00
C ALA A 308 26.50 2.94 9.49
N PHE A 309 26.36 2.69 10.79
CA PHE A 309 25.09 2.46 11.47
C PHE A 309 24.26 3.75 11.52
N LEU A 310 24.83 4.86 11.99
CA LEU A 310 24.11 6.14 12.09
C LEU A 310 23.62 6.65 10.73
N LEU A 311 24.43 6.48 9.67
CA LEU A 311 24.02 6.80 8.31
C LEU A 311 22.78 6.01 7.84
N ARG A 312 22.64 4.75 8.30
CA ARG A 312 21.56 3.84 7.91
C ARG A 312 20.41 3.79 8.91
N LEU A 313 20.59 4.37 10.10
CA LEU A 313 19.66 4.27 11.22
C LEU A 313 18.23 4.73 10.85
N PRO A 314 18.02 5.88 10.17
CA PRO A 314 16.66 6.28 9.79
C PRO A 314 16.00 5.32 8.80
N ALA A 315 16.77 4.77 7.84
CA ALA A 315 16.26 3.80 6.89
C ALA A 315 15.91 2.45 7.55
N LEU A 316 16.78 1.99 8.48
CA LEU A 316 16.51 0.81 9.30
C LEU A 316 15.24 1.04 10.13
N ARG A 317 15.17 2.14 10.89
CA ARG A 317 14.01 2.46 11.73
C ARG A 317 12.72 2.60 10.94
N GLY A 318 12.75 3.22 9.77
CA GLY A 318 11.61 3.30 8.86
C GLY A 318 11.15 1.92 8.35
N GLY A 319 12.09 1.00 8.08
CA GLY A 319 11.78 -0.37 7.72
C GLY A 319 11.08 -1.12 8.85
N PHE A 320 11.62 -1.03 10.07
CA PHE A 320 11.04 -1.63 11.29
C PHE A 320 9.78 -0.91 11.78
N ASP A 321 9.42 0.24 11.21
CA ASP A 321 8.23 0.99 11.60
C ASP A 321 6.93 0.22 11.34
N THR A 322 6.95 -0.71 10.37
CA THR A 322 5.82 -1.59 10.03
C THR A 322 5.47 -2.62 11.10
N LEU A 323 6.31 -2.79 12.13
CA LEU A 323 6.02 -3.67 13.24
C LEU A 323 5.19 -2.93 14.28
N SER A 324 4.17 -3.61 14.83
CA SER A 324 3.44 -3.10 16.00
C SER A 324 4.36 -2.95 17.21
N PRO A 325 4.04 -2.07 18.18
CA PRO A 325 4.87 -1.88 19.37
C PRO A 325 5.18 -3.19 20.11
N ALA A 326 4.19 -4.10 20.21
CA ALA A 326 4.38 -5.41 20.82
C ALA A 326 5.31 -6.33 20.01
N ALA A 327 5.23 -6.29 18.67
CA ALA A 327 6.15 -7.05 17.82
C ALA A 327 7.60 -6.55 17.93
N ARG A 328 7.80 -5.23 18.06
CA ARG A 328 9.13 -4.64 18.30
C ARG A 328 9.70 -5.08 19.66
N ASP A 329 8.88 -5.11 20.71
CA ASP A 329 9.33 -5.59 22.03
C ASP A 329 9.72 -7.07 22.02
N ARG A 330 8.94 -7.91 21.33
CA ARG A 330 9.26 -9.33 21.15
C ARG A 330 10.59 -9.49 20.42
N LEU A 331 10.78 -8.78 19.30
CA LEU A 331 12.02 -8.82 18.55
C LEU A 331 13.22 -8.32 19.36
N LEU A 332 13.07 -7.21 20.10
CA LEU A 332 14.13 -6.71 20.98
C LEU A 332 14.53 -7.76 22.03
N THR A 333 13.56 -8.47 22.59
CA THR A 333 13.80 -9.52 23.59
C THR A 333 14.59 -10.69 22.99
N VAL A 334 14.26 -11.10 21.75
CA VAL A 334 15.01 -12.14 21.01
C VAL A 334 16.46 -11.70 20.80
N VAL A 335 16.66 -10.47 20.32
CA VAL A 335 17.99 -9.93 20.04
C VAL A 335 18.84 -9.79 21.31
N GLU A 336 18.28 -9.27 22.40
CA GLU A 336 19.00 -9.15 23.68
C GLU A 336 19.38 -10.50 24.28
N GLY A 337 18.51 -11.51 24.12
CA GLY A 337 18.82 -12.89 24.53
C GLY A 337 19.99 -13.47 23.73
N ARG A 338 20.07 -13.17 22.44
CA ARG A 338 21.13 -13.66 21.54
C ARG A 338 22.47 -12.95 21.73
N LEU A 339 22.44 -11.65 22.00
CA LEU A 339 23.64 -10.84 22.28
C LEU A 339 24.24 -11.10 23.69
N GLY A 340 23.71 -12.06 24.44
CA GLY A 340 24.22 -12.41 25.77
C GLY A 340 23.98 -11.35 26.84
N ALA A 341 23.08 -10.38 26.59
CA ALA A 341 22.75 -9.32 27.56
C ALA A 341 21.87 -9.80 28.72
N ARG A 342 21.66 -11.12 28.84
CA ARG A 342 21.14 -11.78 30.04
C ARG A 342 21.94 -13.04 30.33
N VAL A 343 22.89 -12.93 31.27
CA VAL A 343 22.82 -13.89 32.39
C VAL A 343 21.44 -13.65 32.97
N ALA A 344 20.61 -14.70 33.04
CA ALA A 344 19.22 -14.59 33.51
C ALA A 344 19.16 -13.60 34.68
N ASP A 345 18.48 -12.47 34.46
CA ASP A 345 18.14 -11.57 35.55
C ASP A 345 17.23 -12.41 36.45
N THR A 346 17.80 -12.90 37.55
CA THR A 346 17.11 -13.83 38.45
C THR A 346 16.05 -13.12 39.30
N GLY A 347 15.74 -11.87 38.97
CA GLY A 347 14.92 -10.99 39.79
C GLY A 347 15.52 -10.80 41.18
N ASP A 348 14.68 -10.46 42.15
CA ASP A 348 15.04 -10.30 43.57
C ASP A 348 15.35 -11.65 44.29
N ALA A 349 15.70 -12.71 43.56
CA ALA A 349 16.03 -13.99 44.17
C ALA A 349 17.29 -13.88 45.03
N GLY A 350 17.15 -14.15 46.33
CA GLY A 350 18.27 -14.13 47.27
C GLY A 350 19.39 -15.11 46.87
N PRO A 351 20.65 -14.82 47.22
CA PRO A 351 21.83 -15.59 46.80
C PRO A 351 21.78 -17.08 47.20
N GLU A 352 21.09 -17.41 48.29
CA GLU A 352 20.89 -18.79 48.73
C GLU A 352 19.95 -19.60 47.81
N ALA A 353 18.92 -18.95 47.25
CA ALA A 353 18.01 -19.58 46.31
C ALA A 353 18.75 -19.90 45.00
N LEU A 354 19.55 -18.95 44.52
CA LEU A 354 20.41 -19.12 43.35
C LEU A 354 21.38 -20.29 43.53
N ALA A 355 22.09 -20.34 44.66
CA ALA A 355 23.02 -21.42 44.95
C ALA A 355 22.35 -22.81 45.00
N ARG A 356 21.08 -22.90 45.42
CA ARG A 356 20.30 -24.15 45.40
C ARG A 356 19.91 -24.55 43.98
N TRP A 357 19.42 -23.61 43.17
CA TRP A 357 19.04 -23.87 41.78
C TRP A 357 20.24 -24.29 40.94
N THR A 358 21.37 -23.59 41.06
CA THR A 358 22.61 -23.96 40.35
C THR A 358 23.08 -25.38 40.72
N ARG A 359 22.98 -25.77 41.99
CA ARG A 359 23.29 -27.15 42.42
C ARG A 359 22.33 -28.18 41.82
N ALA A 360 21.04 -27.86 41.77
CA ALA A 360 20.03 -28.71 41.16
C ALA A 360 20.28 -28.87 39.64
N ASP A 361 20.63 -27.79 38.94
CA ASP A 361 20.93 -27.80 37.51
C ASP A 361 22.19 -28.60 37.19
N HIS A 362 23.24 -28.48 38.00
CA HIS A 362 24.44 -29.32 37.85
C HIS A 362 24.13 -30.80 38.08
N ALA A 363 23.30 -31.13 39.08
CA ALA A 363 22.88 -32.50 39.33
C ALA A 363 22.03 -33.06 38.19
N ALA A 364 21.10 -32.26 37.65
CA ALA A 364 20.28 -32.60 36.49
C ALA A 364 21.15 -32.82 35.24
N ARG A 365 22.09 -31.91 34.96
CA ARG A 365 23.05 -32.05 33.86
C ARG A 365 23.89 -33.32 34.00
N ALA A 366 24.41 -33.61 35.19
CA ALA A 366 25.16 -34.83 35.44
C ALA A 366 24.32 -36.11 35.27
N ALA A 367 23.02 -36.07 35.62
CA ALA A 367 22.09 -37.16 35.37
C ALA A 367 21.82 -37.34 33.88
N LEU A 368 21.53 -36.26 33.14
CA LEU A 368 21.30 -36.28 31.70
C LEU A 368 22.54 -36.75 30.92
N HIS A 369 23.73 -36.33 31.35
CA HIS A 369 24.99 -36.80 30.77
C HIS A 369 25.18 -38.31 30.95
N ARG A 370 24.83 -38.88 32.12
CA ARG A 370 24.91 -40.33 32.34
C ARG A 370 23.91 -41.13 31.52
N LEU A 371 22.81 -40.49 31.11
CA LEU A 371 21.77 -41.10 30.28
C LEU A 371 22.01 -40.87 28.78
N ASP A 372 23.13 -40.24 28.39
CA ASP A 372 23.43 -39.88 26.99
C ASP A 372 22.33 -39.02 26.33
N LEU A 373 21.57 -38.28 27.14
CA LEU A 373 20.49 -37.40 26.70
C LEU A 373 20.98 -35.96 26.44
N LEU A 374 22.28 -35.70 26.60
CA LEU A 374 22.88 -34.41 26.27
C LEU A 374 23.51 -34.47 24.87
N PRO A 375 23.39 -33.40 24.07
CA PRO A 375 24.07 -33.33 22.78
C PRO A 375 25.60 -33.46 22.98
N PRO A 376 26.32 -34.10 22.03
CA PRO A 376 27.76 -34.26 22.12
C PRO A 376 28.42 -32.90 22.28
N ALA A 377 29.32 -32.77 23.25
CA ALA A 377 30.02 -31.52 23.50
C ALA A 377 30.81 -31.11 22.25
N THR A 378 30.54 -29.91 21.74
CA THR A 378 31.32 -29.31 20.65
C THR A 378 32.77 -29.21 21.11
N PRO A 379 33.75 -29.83 20.43
CA PRO A 379 35.14 -29.78 20.83
C PRO A 379 35.69 -28.38 20.55
N GLY A 380 35.52 -27.50 21.53
CA GLY A 380 36.01 -26.12 21.54
C GLY A 380 35.97 -25.47 22.92
N ALA A 381 35.38 -26.12 23.93
CA ALA A 381 35.32 -25.61 25.29
C ALA A 381 35.76 -26.69 26.28
N GLY A 382 37.07 -26.86 26.42
CA GLY A 382 37.65 -27.76 27.40
C GLY A 382 39.13 -27.52 27.62
N ALA A 383 39.46 -26.69 28.62
CA ALA A 383 40.52 -26.86 29.62
C ALA A 383 41.18 -25.53 30.02
N ALA A 384 40.62 -24.88 31.05
CA ALA A 384 41.39 -24.10 32.01
C ALA A 384 40.63 -24.11 33.33
N GLN A 385 40.94 -25.11 34.15
CA GLN A 385 40.50 -25.22 35.53
C GLN A 385 41.45 -24.35 36.36
N GLU A 386 41.19 -23.04 36.39
CA GLU A 386 41.78 -22.11 37.36
C GLU A 386 40.65 -21.48 38.16
N ALA A 387 40.75 -21.54 39.48
CA ALA A 387 39.82 -20.90 40.40
C ALA A 387 39.72 -19.39 40.05
N PRO A 388 38.53 -18.79 40.05
CA PRO A 388 38.37 -17.41 39.65
C PRO A 388 38.96 -16.48 40.73
N ASP A 389 40.07 -15.82 40.40
CA ASP A 389 40.51 -14.60 41.06
C ASP A 389 39.42 -13.54 40.86
N PRO A 390 38.83 -12.97 41.95
CA PRO A 390 37.75 -11.98 41.86
C PRO A 390 38.17 -10.66 41.20
N ARG A 391 39.43 -10.52 40.76
CA ARG A 391 39.94 -9.34 40.05
C ARG A 391 40.05 -9.50 38.53
N ARG A 392 39.77 -10.68 37.97
CA ARG A 392 39.80 -10.87 36.51
C ARG A 392 38.44 -10.49 35.91
N ARG A 393 38.23 -9.18 35.71
CA ARG A 393 37.25 -8.71 34.73
C ARG A 393 37.50 -9.47 33.43
N VAL A 394 36.44 -10.03 32.85
CA VAL A 394 36.46 -10.52 31.48
C VAL A 394 37.07 -9.40 30.64
N ALA A 395 38.28 -9.65 30.13
CA ALA A 395 38.87 -8.76 29.16
C ALA A 395 38.04 -8.91 27.89
N GLU A 396 37.00 -8.08 27.78
CA GLU A 396 36.68 -7.49 26.48
C GLU A 396 38.02 -7.07 25.88
N GLY A 397 38.33 -7.54 24.67
CA GLY A 397 39.47 -7.00 23.91
C GLY A 397 39.41 -5.46 23.96
N PRO A 398 40.56 -4.76 23.90
CA PRO A 398 40.61 -3.32 24.11
C PRO A 398 39.45 -2.66 23.35
N PRO A 399 38.59 -1.86 24.01
CA PRO A 399 37.44 -1.27 23.35
C PRO A 399 37.96 -0.55 22.13
N ASP A 400 37.46 -0.94 20.96
CA ASP A 400 37.71 -0.19 19.75
C ASP A 400 37.29 1.26 20.05
N PRO A 401 38.23 2.23 20.07
CA PRO A 401 37.90 3.62 20.41
C PRO A 401 36.87 4.24 19.44
N HIS A 402 36.51 3.52 18.37
CA HIS A 402 35.49 3.87 17.38
C HIS A 402 34.11 3.20 17.60
N ARG A 403 33.91 2.32 18.60
CA ARG A 403 32.59 1.74 18.95
C ARG A 403 32.07 2.33 20.26
N ARG A 404 31.34 3.45 20.16
CA ARG A 404 30.63 4.11 21.26
C ARG A 404 29.24 3.53 21.51
N LEU A 405 28.65 2.84 20.53
CA LEU A 405 27.33 2.20 20.65
C LEU A 405 27.46 0.68 20.84
N ALA A 406 26.99 0.17 21.98
CA ALA A 406 26.92 -1.26 22.21
C ALA A 406 25.91 -1.92 21.25
N PRO A 407 26.09 -3.21 20.87
CA PRO A 407 25.15 -3.97 20.04
C PRO A 407 23.69 -3.87 20.47
N ALA A 408 23.42 -3.98 21.78
CA ALA A 408 22.06 -3.88 22.31
C ALA A 408 21.46 -2.48 22.13
N ASP A 409 22.26 -1.42 22.26
CA ASP A 409 21.81 -0.03 22.11
C ASP A 409 21.46 0.29 20.66
N ARG A 410 22.18 -0.30 19.69
CA ARG A 410 21.82 -0.19 18.27
C ARG A 410 20.43 -0.73 17.98
N TRP A 411 20.08 -1.87 18.57
CA TRP A 411 18.74 -2.45 18.42
C TRP A 411 17.66 -1.67 19.15
N ARG A 412 17.96 -1.09 20.32
CA ARG A 412 17.07 -0.13 20.99
C ARG A 412 16.80 1.09 20.11
N LEU A 413 17.81 1.62 19.42
CA LEU A 413 17.68 2.74 18.48
C LEU A 413 16.89 2.38 17.21
N VAL A 414 17.14 1.20 16.62
CA VAL A 414 16.43 0.74 15.42
C VAL A 414 14.95 0.48 15.70
N LEU A 415 14.64 -0.13 16.85
CA LEU A 415 13.27 -0.49 17.20
C LEU A 415 12.51 0.65 17.91
N GLY A 416 13.22 1.68 18.38
CA GLY A 416 12.63 2.77 19.17
C GLY A 416 12.02 2.27 20.48
N ARG A 417 12.66 1.29 21.14
CA ARG A 417 12.15 0.66 22.37
C ARG A 417 13.21 0.69 23.47
N ARG A 418 12.73 0.80 24.72
CA ARG A 418 13.57 0.88 25.94
C ARG A 418 14.62 2.00 25.88
N THR A 419 14.18 3.18 25.45
CA THR A 419 15.03 4.38 25.31
C THR A 419 15.55 4.87 26.66
N ASP A 420 14.89 4.50 27.77
CA ASP A 420 15.33 4.69 29.16
C ASP A 420 16.65 3.98 29.49
N ARG A 421 16.99 2.92 28.75
CA ARG A 421 18.23 2.14 28.94
C ARG A 421 19.36 2.55 28.01
N LEU A 422 19.14 3.55 27.15
CA LEU A 422 20.18 4.07 26.27
C LEU A 422 21.15 4.96 27.04
N PRO A 423 22.44 4.98 26.67
CA PRO A 423 23.36 5.98 27.19
C PRO A 423 22.90 7.38 26.76
N SER A 424 23.23 8.39 27.56
CA SER A 424 22.81 9.78 27.34
C SER A 424 23.23 10.34 25.97
N SER A 425 24.33 9.85 25.40
CA SER A 425 24.78 10.17 24.05
C SER A 425 23.85 9.63 22.95
N ALA A 426 23.23 8.48 23.17
CA ALA A 426 22.30 7.83 22.24
C ALA A 426 20.83 8.22 22.48
N GLY A 427 20.48 8.72 23.68
CA GLY A 427 19.13 9.18 23.99
C GLY A 427 18.63 10.24 23.01
N ARG A 428 19.46 11.24 22.67
CA ARG A 428 19.11 12.29 21.70
C ARG A 428 18.80 11.74 20.29
N LEU A 429 19.53 10.72 19.84
CA LEU A 429 19.27 10.05 18.56
C LEU A 429 17.91 9.35 18.56
N ALA A 430 17.54 8.71 19.68
CA ALA A 430 16.25 8.07 19.83
C ALA A 430 15.12 9.10 19.79
N THR A 431 15.22 10.13 20.63
CA THR A 431 14.24 11.21 20.74
C THR A 431 14.01 11.91 19.41
N ALA A 432 15.07 12.24 18.66
CA ALA A 432 14.94 12.90 17.36
C ALA A 432 14.22 12.04 16.31
N LEU A 433 14.34 10.71 16.38
CA LEU A 433 13.67 9.79 15.44
C LEU A 433 12.28 9.34 15.91
N ASP A 434 12.01 9.36 17.22
CA ASP A 434 10.69 9.02 17.79
C ASP A 434 9.58 9.97 17.32
N GLU A 435 9.93 11.21 16.98
CA GLU A 435 9.00 12.16 16.36
C GLU A 435 8.37 11.67 15.06
N LEU A 436 9.11 10.86 14.31
CA LEU A 436 8.64 10.31 13.05
C LEU A 436 8.16 8.86 13.20
N TYR A 437 8.85 8.06 14.02
CA TYR A 437 8.69 6.60 14.06
C TYR A 437 8.19 6.04 15.41
N GLY A 438 7.88 6.90 16.39
CA GLY A 438 7.57 6.49 17.77
C GLY A 438 6.18 5.87 17.98
N ALA A 439 5.22 6.17 17.11
CA ALA A 439 3.85 5.67 17.24
C ALA A 439 3.69 4.18 16.81
N GLY A 440 4.53 3.76 15.85
CA GLY A 440 4.46 2.48 15.16
C GLY A 440 3.20 2.22 14.35
N ARG A 441 3.36 1.52 13.22
CA ARG A 441 2.27 1.17 12.31
C ARG A 441 2.08 -0.34 12.28
N GLY A 442 0.89 -0.85 12.60
CA GLY A 442 0.60 -2.28 12.50
C GLY A 442 -0.68 -2.70 13.21
N GLU A 443 -1.05 -3.98 13.09
CA GLU A 443 -2.20 -4.54 13.80
C GLU A 443 -2.09 -4.29 15.31
N GLY A 444 -3.10 -3.61 15.88
CA GLY A 444 -3.12 -3.18 17.27
C GLY A 444 -2.65 -1.74 17.54
N SER A 445 -2.17 -0.99 16.53
CA SER A 445 -2.04 0.46 16.66
C SER A 445 -3.45 1.06 16.63
N ARG A 446 -3.98 1.49 17.78
CA ARG A 446 -5.26 2.19 17.85
C ARG A 446 -5.14 3.53 17.11
N SER A 447 -5.52 3.55 15.83
CA SER A 447 -5.72 4.80 15.09
C SER A 447 -6.96 5.50 15.66
N GLY A 448 -6.78 6.64 16.32
CA GLY A 448 -7.90 7.50 16.72
C GLY A 448 -7.99 7.85 18.21
N LEU A 449 -7.01 7.49 19.03
CA LEU A 449 -6.84 8.10 20.35
C LEU A 449 -5.58 8.97 20.34
N PRO A 450 -5.65 10.25 20.75
CA PRO A 450 -4.44 10.97 21.12
C PRO A 450 -3.74 10.10 22.16
N THR A 451 -2.45 9.85 21.95
CA THR A 451 -1.60 9.11 22.88
C THR A 451 -1.93 9.55 24.30
N GLY A 452 -2.43 8.62 25.11
CA GLY A 452 -2.67 8.84 26.52
C GLY A 452 -1.41 9.44 27.13
N THR A 453 -1.58 10.61 27.73
CA THR A 453 -0.65 11.27 28.62
C THR A 453 -0.29 10.34 29.78
N GLY A 454 0.68 9.44 29.54
CA GLY A 454 1.49 8.87 30.60
C GLY A 454 2.33 9.99 31.18
N GLY A 455 2.09 10.37 32.43
CA GLY A 455 2.71 11.51 33.10
C GLY A 455 4.23 11.38 33.27
N GLY A 456 4.97 11.67 32.20
CA GLY A 456 6.38 12.04 32.23
C GLY A 456 6.51 13.56 32.21
N ARG A 457 7.27 14.12 33.15
CA ARG A 457 7.56 15.56 33.28
C ARG A 457 8.59 16.03 32.23
N GLU A 458 8.30 15.87 30.94
CA GLU A 458 9.17 16.39 29.88
C GLU A 458 8.55 17.61 29.19
N ALA A 459 9.43 18.54 28.79
CA ALA A 459 9.10 19.83 28.23
C ALA A 459 8.33 19.69 26.89
N PRO A 460 7.56 20.73 26.48
CA PRO A 460 6.98 20.77 25.13
C PRO A 460 8.08 20.51 24.11
N TYR A 461 7.86 19.52 23.25
CA TYR A 461 8.84 19.04 22.29
C TYR A 461 9.24 20.15 21.28
N PRO A 462 10.53 20.24 20.86
CA PRO A 462 11.04 21.33 20.03
C PRO A 462 10.27 21.60 18.73
N GLY A 463 10.25 22.86 18.30
CA GLY A 463 9.65 23.27 17.03
C GLY A 463 10.43 22.73 15.81
N ALA A 464 9.81 22.74 14.61
CA ALA A 464 10.42 22.22 13.37
C ALA A 464 11.86 22.66 13.11
N ARG A 465 12.19 23.93 13.44
CA ARG A 465 13.54 24.50 13.32
C ARG A 465 14.57 23.86 14.24
N GLU A 466 14.20 23.71 15.50
CA GLU A 466 15.05 23.12 16.53
C GLU A 466 15.28 21.64 16.22
N TRP A 467 14.23 20.92 15.80
CA TRP A 467 14.33 19.54 15.36
C TRP A 467 15.21 19.39 14.10
N SER A 468 15.02 20.26 13.11
CA SER A 468 15.84 20.30 11.89
C SER A 468 17.32 20.55 12.18
N ALA A 469 17.64 21.47 13.09
CA ALA A 469 19.02 21.76 13.51
C ALA A 469 19.63 20.58 14.30
N GLU A 470 18.84 19.93 15.14
CA GLU A 470 19.24 18.74 15.87
C GLU A 470 19.55 17.57 14.92
N LEU A 471 18.69 17.31 13.93
CA LEU A 471 18.94 16.30 12.90
C LEU A 471 20.22 16.59 12.10
N ALA A 472 20.45 17.86 11.74
CA ALA A 472 21.67 18.28 11.06
C ALA A 472 22.93 18.00 11.90
N ALA A 473 22.86 18.27 13.22
CA ALA A 473 23.96 18.03 14.15
C ALA A 473 24.22 16.54 14.41
N LEU A 474 23.15 15.72 14.43
CA LEU A 474 23.23 14.30 14.76
C LEU A 474 23.58 13.40 13.55
N PHE A 475 23.05 13.71 12.37
CA PHE A 475 23.15 12.84 11.18
C PHE A 475 23.75 13.52 9.94
N GLY A 476 23.95 14.84 9.97
CA GLY A 476 24.41 15.63 8.83
C GLY A 476 23.30 16.01 7.84
N PRO A 477 23.63 16.84 6.82
CA PRO A 477 22.64 17.48 5.95
C PRO A 477 21.89 16.48 5.06
N GLY A 478 22.56 15.44 4.55
CA GLY A 478 21.92 14.47 3.65
C GLY A 478 20.81 13.67 4.33
N VAL A 479 21.09 13.13 5.52
CA VAL A 479 20.11 12.33 6.28
C VAL A 479 19.02 13.20 6.88
N ARG A 480 19.35 14.43 7.30
CA ARG A 480 18.36 15.44 7.72
C ARG A 480 17.27 15.61 6.68
N GLU A 481 17.62 15.85 5.41
CA GLU A 481 16.60 16.03 4.36
C GLU A 481 15.71 14.81 4.18
N GLU A 482 16.29 13.61 4.25
CA GLU A 482 15.52 12.36 4.13
C GLU A 482 14.48 12.22 5.24
N VAL A 483 14.88 12.51 6.49
CA VAL A 483 13.99 12.43 7.66
C VAL A 483 12.91 13.51 7.59
N LEU A 484 13.26 14.76 7.23
CA LEU A 484 12.28 15.85 7.10
C LEU A 484 11.29 15.59 5.96
N ALA A 485 11.75 15.09 4.81
CA ALA A 485 10.88 14.74 3.68
C ALA A 485 9.93 13.58 4.03
N ALA A 486 10.41 12.58 4.78
CA ALA A 486 9.58 11.50 5.29
C ALA A 486 8.55 12.00 6.32
N ALA A 487 8.93 12.93 7.20
CA ALA A 487 8.02 13.54 8.17
C ALA A 487 6.93 14.38 7.51
N ALA A 488 7.29 15.19 6.51
CA ALA A 488 6.33 15.89 5.68
C ALA A 488 5.35 14.91 5.03
N SER A 489 5.84 13.84 4.41
CA SER A 489 5.01 12.81 3.79
C SER A 489 4.09 12.10 4.79
N ALA A 490 4.51 11.96 6.05
CA ALA A 490 3.73 11.39 7.15
C ALA A 490 2.70 12.38 7.77
N GLY A 491 2.63 13.62 7.29
CA GLY A 491 1.64 14.62 7.70
C GLY A 491 2.16 15.73 8.62
N ARG A 492 3.46 15.75 8.96
CA ARG A 492 4.07 16.81 9.75
C ARG A 492 4.49 17.97 8.83
N THR A 493 3.61 18.95 8.64
CA THR A 493 3.75 19.96 7.58
C THR A 493 4.52 21.22 7.97
N ASP A 494 4.75 21.45 9.26
CA ASP A 494 5.59 22.53 9.80
C ASP A 494 7.05 22.45 9.33
N VAL A 495 7.53 21.26 8.96
CA VAL A 495 8.90 21.03 8.46
C VAL A 495 9.11 21.40 7.00
N LEU A 496 8.04 21.62 6.23
CA LEU A 496 8.14 21.96 4.80
C LEU A 496 8.97 23.22 4.55
N ALA A 497 8.94 24.17 5.48
CA ALA A 497 9.69 25.42 5.41
C ALA A 497 11.20 25.26 5.67
N GLU A 498 11.60 24.13 6.26
CA GLU A 498 12.99 23.85 6.63
C GLU A 498 13.70 22.97 5.59
N LEU A 499 12.95 22.35 4.67
CA LEU A 499 13.48 21.53 3.57
C LEU A 499 14.35 22.36 2.63
N ASP A 500 15.52 21.84 2.28
CA ASP A 500 16.37 22.44 1.25
C ASP A 500 15.97 21.95 -0.15
N PRO A 501 15.46 22.84 -1.04
CA PRO A 501 15.09 22.46 -2.39
C PRO A 501 16.22 21.83 -3.19
N GLY A 502 17.51 22.06 -2.87
CA GLY A 502 18.64 21.54 -3.63
C GLY A 502 19.06 20.11 -3.28
N SER A 503 18.71 19.63 -2.08
CA SER A 503 19.20 18.36 -1.53
C SER A 503 18.10 17.34 -1.26
N VAL A 504 16.84 17.77 -1.14
CA VAL A 504 15.69 16.87 -0.94
C VAL A 504 15.48 15.93 -2.13
N ARG A 505 15.21 14.65 -1.83
CA ARG A 505 14.82 13.67 -2.84
C ARG A 505 13.37 13.89 -3.27
N PRO A 506 13.08 13.91 -4.57
CA PRO A 506 11.70 14.00 -5.03
C PRO A 506 10.89 12.75 -4.78
N SER A 507 9.68 12.95 -4.29
CA SER A 507 8.64 11.92 -4.19
C SER A 507 7.29 12.53 -4.52
N VAL A 508 6.41 11.69 -5.07
CA VAL A 508 5.01 12.06 -5.34
C VAL A 508 4.29 12.38 -4.04
N ASP A 509 4.57 11.63 -2.97
CA ASP A 509 3.97 11.86 -1.65
C ASP A 509 4.36 13.22 -1.05
N LEU A 510 5.63 13.61 -1.18
CA LEU A 510 6.10 14.91 -0.71
C LEU A 510 5.45 16.04 -1.52
N LEU A 511 5.46 15.93 -2.85
CA LEU A 511 4.82 16.92 -3.72
C LEU A 511 3.32 17.04 -3.41
N ARG A 512 2.61 15.92 -3.24
CA ARG A 512 1.21 15.88 -2.85
C ARG A 512 0.98 16.60 -1.52
N THR A 513 1.79 16.33 -0.50
CA THR A 513 1.66 17.01 0.80
C THR A 513 1.90 18.51 0.69
N VAL A 514 2.92 18.93 -0.07
CA VAL A 514 3.22 20.35 -0.29
C VAL A 514 2.04 21.06 -0.95
N LEU A 515 1.49 20.48 -2.03
CA LEU A 515 0.37 21.07 -2.76
C LEU A 515 -0.91 21.12 -1.92
N ARG A 516 -1.22 20.08 -1.15
CA ARG A 516 -2.37 20.06 -0.22
C ARG A 516 -2.30 21.17 0.83
N HIS A 517 -1.10 21.52 1.29
CA HIS A 517 -0.92 22.58 2.28
C HIS A 517 -0.75 23.97 1.68
N ALA A 518 -0.56 24.10 0.36
CA ALA A 518 -0.32 25.37 -0.29
C ALA A 518 -1.51 26.34 -0.19
N GLY A 519 -2.75 25.85 -0.30
CA GLY A 519 -3.96 26.70 -0.38
C GLY A 519 -4.23 27.59 0.84
N GLY A 520 -3.61 27.31 2.00
CA GLY A 520 -3.80 28.09 3.24
C GLY A 520 -2.58 28.89 3.69
N LEU A 521 -1.50 28.95 2.90
CA LEU A 521 -0.24 29.59 3.31
C LEU A 521 -0.15 31.07 2.88
N PRO A 522 0.47 31.94 3.70
CA PRO A 522 0.81 33.31 3.28
C PRO A 522 1.73 33.32 2.06
N GLU A 523 1.61 34.33 1.18
CA GLU A 523 2.38 34.44 -0.08
C GLU A 523 3.90 34.33 0.12
N ALA A 524 4.42 34.86 1.23
CA ALA A 524 5.84 34.76 1.58
C ALA A 524 6.30 33.30 1.79
N ARG A 525 5.44 32.43 2.33
CA ARG A 525 5.73 30.99 2.50
C ARG A 525 5.52 30.21 1.20
N LEU A 526 4.53 30.59 0.39
CA LEU A 526 4.35 30.03 -0.95
C LEU A 526 5.55 30.30 -1.85
N ALA A 527 6.10 31.52 -1.81
CA ALA A 527 7.31 31.89 -2.55
C ALA A 527 8.52 31.02 -2.17
N ALA A 528 8.64 30.63 -0.90
CA ALA A 528 9.70 29.74 -0.42
C ALA A 528 9.55 28.29 -0.92
N LEU A 529 8.32 27.83 -1.18
CA LEU A 529 8.02 26.47 -1.64
C LEU A 529 8.06 26.31 -3.17
N ARG A 530 7.91 27.38 -3.95
CA ARG A 530 7.96 27.33 -5.43
C ARG A 530 9.22 26.65 -6.00
N PRO A 531 10.45 26.94 -5.53
CA PRO A 531 11.65 26.27 -6.01
C PRO A 531 11.64 24.76 -5.74
N LEU A 532 11.14 24.35 -4.57
CA LEU A 532 11.00 22.95 -4.21
C LEU A 532 10.01 22.26 -5.16
N VAL A 533 8.80 22.80 -5.30
CA VAL A 533 7.78 22.23 -6.19
C VAL A 533 8.28 22.10 -7.63
N ARG A 534 8.90 23.15 -8.17
CA ARG A 534 9.45 23.13 -9.53
C ARG A 534 10.46 21.99 -9.71
N ARG A 535 11.43 21.85 -8.80
CA ARG A 535 12.43 20.78 -8.87
C ARG A 535 11.79 19.40 -8.72
N LEU A 536 10.86 19.23 -7.79
CA LEU A 536 10.12 17.98 -7.58
C LEU A 536 9.41 17.57 -8.89
N THR A 537 8.68 18.49 -9.52
CA THR A 537 8.01 18.28 -10.80
C THR A 537 9.01 17.95 -11.92
N ASP A 538 10.12 18.69 -12.04
CA ASP A 538 11.14 18.47 -13.08
C ASP A 538 11.81 17.10 -12.98
N GLU A 539 12.09 16.62 -11.76
CA GLU A 539 12.70 15.31 -11.53
C GLU A 539 11.71 14.16 -11.74
N LEU A 540 10.47 14.30 -11.25
CA LEU A 540 9.40 13.31 -11.49
C LEU A 540 9.06 13.21 -12.99
N THR A 541 9.05 14.34 -13.69
CA THR A 541 8.91 14.40 -15.16
C THR A 541 10.03 13.63 -15.84
N ARG A 542 11.29 13.82 -15.43
CA ARG A 542 12.43 13.09 -16.01
C ARG A 542 12.33 11.58 -15.79
N GLU A 543 11.90 11.17 -14.60
CA GLU A 543 11.66 9.76 -14.28
C GLU A 543 10.54 9.18 -15.15
N LEU A 544 9.41 9.89 -15.25
CA LEU A 544 8.29 9.47 -16.07
C LEU A 544 8.64 9.42 -17.55
N ALA A 545 9.31 10.44 -18.09
CA ALA A 545 9.77 10.48 -19.47
C ALA A 545 10.73 9.33 -19.80
N THR A 546 11.52 8.87 -18.82
CA THR A 546 12.38 7.69 -18.97
C THR A 546 11.57 6.40 -19.04
N ARG A 547 10.52 6.26 -18.21
CA ARG A 547 9.60 5.12 -18.21
C ARG A 547 8.71 5.07 -19.45
N LEU A 548 8.29 6.23 -19.97
CA LEU A 548 7.48 6.34 -21.19
C LEU A 548 8.32 6.23 -22.47
N ARG A 549 9.64 6.38 -22.38
CA ARG A 549 10.54 6.33 -23.55
C ARG A 549 10.31 5.09 -24.43
N PRO A 550 10.21 3.84 -23.92
CA PRO A 550 9.99 2.67 -24.76
C PRO A 550 8.65 2.72 -25.53
N ALA A 551 7.58 3.19 -24.89
CA ALA A 551 6.26 3.36 -25.50
C ALA A 551 6.26 4.44 -26.60
N LEU A 552 6.92 5.57 -26.34
CA LEU A 552 7.07 6.69 -27.29
C LEU A 552 7.88 6.33 -28.54
N HIS A 553 8.73 5.30 -28.47
CA HIS A 553 9.52 4.82 -29.61
C HIS A 553 8.82 3.68 -30.38
N GLY A 554 7.65 3.22 -29.92
CA GLY A 554 6.90 2.09 -30.46
C GLY A 554 6.40 2.26 -31.91
N ALA A 555 6.21 3.49 -32.37
CA ALA A 555 5.63 3.74 -33.70
C ALA A 555 6.62 4.14 -34.81
N ALA A 556 7.94 4.09 -34.58
CA ALA A 556 8.90 4.41 -35.64
C ALA A 556 10.24 3.67 -35.52
N LEU A 557 10.20 2.33 -35.46
CA LEU A 557 11.38 1.56 -35.86
C LEU A 557 11.70 1.87 -37.32
N PRO A 558 12.95 2.27 -37.64
CA PRO A 558 13.41 2.39 -39.03
C PRO A 558 13.09 1.11 -39.80
N ARG A 559 12.10 1.16 -40.70
CA ARG A 559 11.84 0.02 -41.58
C ARG A 559 13.08 -0.19 -42.45
N PRO A 560 13.63 -1.42 -42.53
CA PRO A 560 14.73 -1.70 -43.43
C PRO A 560 14.28 -1.42 -44.87
N SER A 561 15.04 -0.59 -45.57
CA SER A 561 14.78 -0.21 -46.95
C SER A 561 15.99 -0.57 -47.81
N ARG A 562 15.74 -0.98 -49.05
CA ARG A 562 16.79 -1.13 -50.08
C ARG A 562 17.02 0.16 -50.86
N ARG A 563 16.21 1.20 -50.62
CA ARG A 563 16.41 2.52 -51.23
C ARG A 563 17.51 3.28 -50.50
N PRO A 564 18.49 3.86 -51.21
CA PRO A 564 19.51 4.72 -50.61
C PRO A 564 18.85 5.93 -49.94
N GLY A 565 19.04 6.14 -48.64
CA GLY A 565 18.38 7.25 -47.94
C GLY A 565 18.70 7.45 -46.46
N GLY A 566 19.29 6.47 -45.77
CA GLY A 566 19.83 6.64 -44.41
C GLY A 566 21.04 5.75 -44.16
N GLY A 567 21.53 5.68 -42.92
CA GLY A 567 22.76 4.94 -42.58
C GLY A 567 22.67 3.45 -42.91
N LEU A 568 23.77 2.86 -43.37
CA LEU A 568 23.84 1.43 -43.72
C LEU A 568 23.62 0.56 -42.47
N ASP A 569 22.69 -0.39 -42.51
CA ASP A 569 22.54 -1.40 -41.48
C ASP A 569 23.54 -2.53 -41.74
N LEU A 570 24.74 -2.41 -41.14
CA LEU A 570 25.84 -3.35 -41.35
C LEU A 570 25.45 -4.79 -41.01
N ALA A 571 24.80 -5.05 -39.88
CA ALA A 571 24.46 -6.41 -39.46
C ALA A 571 23.46 -7.07 -40.40
N ARG A 572 22.45 -6.33 -40.87
CA ARG A 572 21.44 -6.87 -41.80
C ARG A 572 21.97 -6.95 -43.23
N THR A 573 22.85 -6.02 -43.63
CA THR A 573 23.57 -6.06 -44.91
C THR A 573 24.53 -7.25 -44.97
N VAL A 574 25.32 -7.50 -43.92
CA VAL A 574 26.20 -8.68 -43.85
C VAL A 574 25.38 -9.95 -43.95
N ARG A 575 24.32 -10.14 -43.14
CA ARG A 575 23.46 -11.33 -43.22
C ARG A 575 22.83 -11.55 -44.59
N ALA A 576 22.39 -10.49 -45.26
CA ALA A 576 21.79 -10.58 -46.60
C ALA A 576 22.80 -10.93 -47.71
N ASN A 577 24.10 -10.76 -47.45
CA ASN A 577 25.21 -10.99 -48.37
C ASN A 577 26.19 -12.06 -47.87
N LEU A 578 25.82 -12.87 -46.87
CA LEU A 578 26.68 -13.98 -46.41
C LEU A 578 26.94 -15.00 -47.53
N ALA A 579 26.02 -15.13 -48.49
CA ALA A 579 26.21 -15.97 -49.68
C ALA A 579 27.31 -15.47 -50.63
N THR A 580 27.73 -14.21 -50.52
CA THR A 580 28.82 -13.60 -51.32
C THR A 580 30.12 -13.46 -50.52
N ALA A 581 30.22 -14.17 -49.38
CA ALA A 581 31.42 -14.21 -48.56
C ALA A 581 32.51 -15.04 -49.27
N LEU A 582 33.64 -14.41 -49.58
CA LEU A 582 34.81 -15.05 -50.16
C LEU A 582 35.98 -14.96 -49.18
N PRO A 583 36.75 -16.05 -48.98
CA PRO A 583 37.97 -15.99 -48.21
C PRO A 583 39.00 -15.11 -48.95
N GLY A 584 39.50 -14.08 -48.25
CA GLY A 584 40.56 -13.22 -48.76
C GLY A 584 41.93 -13.90 -48.72
N PRO A 585 42.92 -13.34 -49.44
CA PRO A 585 44.28 -13.90 -49.53
C PRO A 585 44.99 -14.06 -48.17
N ASP A 586 44.57 -13.29 -47.15
CA ASP A 586 45.16 -13.31 -45.80
C ASP A 586 44.32 -14.14 -44.79
N GLY A 587 43.34 -14.91 -45.27
CA GLY A 587 42.42 -15.70 -44.42
C GLY A 587 41.26 -14.91 -43.82
N ALA A 588 41.20 -13.59 -44.01
CA ALA A 588 40.07 -12.75 -43.62
C ALA A 588 38.91 -12.88 -44.63
N VAL A 589 37.68 -13.09 -44.13
CA VAL A 589 36.48 -13.22 -44.98
C VAL A 589 36.07 -11.85 -45.50
N THR A 590 36.07 -11.67 -46.81
CA THR A 590 35.63 -10.45 -47.49
C THR A 590 34.21 -10.65 -48.03
N ILE A 591 33.31 -9.72 -47.72
CA ILE A 591 31.90 -9.78 -48.16
C ILE A 591 31.63 -8.60 -49.09
N VAL A 592 31.22 -8.89 -50.32
CA VAL A 592 30.81 -7.86 -51.29
C VAL A 592 29.33 -7.52 -51.04
N PRO A 593 28.99 -6.27 -50.66
CA PRO A 593 27.62 -5.91 -50.27
C PRO A 593 26.73 -5.62 -51.49
N GLU A 594 26.35 -6.66 -52.25
CA GLU A 594 25.46 -6.56 -53.41
C GLU A 594 24.02 -6.14 -53.06
N ARG A 595 23.56 -6.50 -51.86
CA ARG A 595 22.22 -6.20 -51.33
C ARG A 595 22.32 -5.30 -50.09
N PRO A 596 22.69 -4.02 -50.23
CA PRO A 596 22.80 -3.11 -49.11
C PRO A 596 21.42 -2.81 -48.50
N VAL A 597 21.31 -2.92 -47.18
CA VAL A 597 20.10 -2.59 -46.43
C VAL A 597 20.36 -1.30 -45.65
N PHE A 598 19.57 -0.27 -45.92
CA PHE A 598 19.69 1.04 -45.30
C PHE A 598 18.60 1.22 -44.22
N ARG A 599 18.97 1.91 -43.14
CA ARG A 599 18.02 2.37 -42.12
C ARG A 599 17.27 3.58 -42.66
N THR A 600 15.95 3.60 -42.57
CA THR A 600 15.16 4.81 -42.85
C THR A 600 15.36 5.83 -41.73
N ARG A 601 15.48 7.13 -42.05
CA ARG A 601 15.43 8.18 -41.02
C ARG A 601 14.01 8.22 -40.47
N ALA A 602 13.82 7.77 -39.23
CA ALA A 602 12.56 7.99 -38.51
C ALA A 602 12.34 9.51 -38.40
N ARG A 603 11.18 10.02 -38.82
CA ARG A 603 10.78 11.40 -38.53
C ARG A 603 10.71 11.55 -37.00
N ARG A 604 11.23 12.67 -36.50
CA ARG A 604 11.17 13.04 -35.08
C ARG A 604 9.73 13.39 -34.69
N ALA A 605 9.43 13.03 -33.43
CA ALA A 605 8.29 13.42 -32.59
C ALA A 605 6.91 12.87 -33.00
N VAL A 606 6.36 11.99 -32.17
CA VAL A 606 4.93 11.69 -32.13
C VAL A 606 4.35 12.67 -31.12
N ASP A 607 3.73 13.76 -31.58
CA ASP A 607 3.10 14.75 -30.71
C ASP A 607 1.69 14.26 -30.36
N TRP A 608 1.55 13.57 -29.23
CA TRP A 608 0.23 13.23 -28.69
C TRP A 608 -0.32 14.43 -27.92
N ARG A 609 -1.62 14.69 -28.05
CA ARG A 609 -2.30 15.73 -27.29
C ARG A 609 -3.06 15.08 -26.13
N ILE A 610 -2.86 15.59 -24.92
CA ILE A 610 -3.65 15.21 -23.75
C ILE A 610 -4.42 16.43 -23.23
N ILE A 611 -5.71 16.27 -22.99
CA ILE A 611 -6.60 17.30 -22.45
C ILE A 611 -7.15 16.78 -21.12
N LEU A 612 -6.70 17.36 -20.01
CA LEU A 612 -7.19 17.08 -18.67
C LEU A 612 -8.37 18.02 -18.40
N VAL A 613 -9.54 17.45 -18.15
CA VAL A 613 -10.79 18.19 -17.87
C VAL A 613 -11.17 17.91 -16.42
N THR A 614 -10.95 18.86 -15.52
CA THR A 614 -11.05 18.66 -14.07
C THR A 614 -12.21 19.45 -13.47
N ASP A 615 -13.02 18.76 -12.69
CA ASP A 615 -14.09 19.32 -11.86
C ASP A 615 -13.51 19.95 -10.60
N VAL A 616 -13.91 21.19 -10.32
CA VAL A 616 -13.42 21.98 -9.18
C VAL A 616 -14.51 22.31 -8.15
N SER A 617 -15.56 21.48 -8.10
CA SER A 617 -16.59 21.55 -7.08
C SER A 617 -16.03 21.33 -5.66
N GLY A 618 -16.77 21.77 -4.64
CA GLY A 618 -16.33 21.67 -3.23
C GLY A 618 -16.09 20.24 -2.74
N SER A 619 -16.70 19.24 -3.38
CA SER A 619 -16.44 17.80 -3.12
C SER A 619 -15.12 17.31 -3.73
N MET A 620 -14.53 18.07 -4.66
CA MET A 620 -13.39 17.67 -5.49
C MET A 620 -12.05 18.26 -5.06
N GLU A 621 -11.97 19.00 -3.94
CA GLU A 621 -10.74 19.69 -3.49
C GLU A 621 -9.49 18.78 -3.48
N ALA A 622 -9.60 17.58 -2.91
CA ALA A 622 -8.52 16.59 -2.86
C ALA A 622 -8.09 16.08 -4.26
N SER A 623 -9.03 16.03 -5.20
CA SER A 623 -8.84 15.57 -6.58
C SER A 623 -8.32 16.68 -7.51
N THR A 624 -8.52 17.95 -7.17
CA THR A 624 -7.92 19.09 -7.89
C THR A 624 -6.40 19.09 -7.74
N VAL A 625 -5.91 18.87 -6.52
CA VAL A 625 -4.46 18.72 -6.22
C VAL A 625 -3.84 17.63 -7.08
N TRP A 626 -4.53 16.49 -7.16
CA TRP A 626 -4.11 15.34 -7.96
C TRP A 626 -4.06 15.64 -9.45
N SER A 627 -5.07 16.36 -9.96
CA SER A 627 -5.17 16.75 -11.36
C SER A 627 -4.05 17.72 -11.75
N ALA A 628 -3.79 18.73 -10.92
CA ALA A 628 -2.73 19.72 -11.15
C ALA A 628 -1.34 19.07 -11.16
N LEU A 629 -1.08 18.14 -10.23
CA LEU A 629 0.16 17.36 -10.19
C LEU A 629 0.35 16.55 -11.47
N THR A 630 -0.69 15.83 -11.89
CA THR A 630 -0.63 15.00 -13.10
C THR A 630 -0.41 15.85 -14.35
N ALA A 631 -1.10 17.00 -14.45
CA ALA A 631 -0.94 17.95 -15.53
C ALA A 631 0.50 18.45 -15.63
N ALA A 632 1.08 18.87 -14.51
CA ALA A 632 2.44 19.41 -14.46
C ALA A 632 3.50 18.40 -14.85
N VAL A 633 3.38 17.15 -14.36
CA VAL A 633 4.30 16.07 -14.72
C VAL A 633 4.18 15.70 -16.20
N LEU A 634 2.97 15.65 -16.76
CA LEU A 634 2.75 15.30 -18.17
C LEU A 634 3.17 16.42 -19.14
N ALA A 635 2.96 17.69 -18.78
CA ALA A 635 3.39 18.82 -19.60
C ALA A 635 4.91 18.93 -19.76
N GLY A 636 5.67 18.40 -18.81
CA GLY A 636 7.12 18.33 -18.93
C GLY A 636 7.62 17.22 -19.88
N VAL A 637 6.74 16.33 -20.37
CA VAL A 637 7.12 15.25 -21.30
C VAL A 637 7.21 15.79 -22.74
N PRO A 638 8.38 15.79 -23.40
CA PRO A 638 8.55 16.46 -24.71
C PRO A 638 7.73 15.89 -25.88
N ALA A 639 7.10 14.73 -25.71
CA ALA A 639 6.27 14.07 -26.72
C ALA A 639 4.76 14.30 -26.51
N LEU A 640 4.39 15.07 -25.47
CA LEU A 640 3.01 15.36 -25.11
C LEU A 640 2.75 16.87 -25.16
N SER A 641 1.62 17.26 -25.76
CA SER A 641 1.03 18.58 -25.58
C SER A 641 -0.10 18.48 -24.55
N THR A 642 0.07 19.05 -23.37
CA THR A 642 -0.88 18.95 -22.25
C THR A 642 -1.72 20.22 -22.15
N HIS A 643 -3.03 20.07 -22.17
CA HIS A 643 -4.02 21.11 -21.89
C HIS A 643 -4.72 20.80 -20.56
N PHE A 644 -5.04 21.84 -19.79
CA PHE A 644 -5.75 21.70 -18.51
C PHE A 644 -6.96 22.63 -18.48
N LEU A 645 -8.15 22.03 -18.40
CA LEU A 645 -9.42 22.73 -18.32
C LEU A 645 -10.01 22.50 -16.93
N ALA A 646 -10.22 23.57 -16.17
CA ALA A 646 -10.96 23.55 -14.92
C ALA A 646 -12.42 23.95 -15.18
N PHE A 647 -13.39 23.22 -14.63
CA PHE A 647 -14.80 23.53 -14.81
C PHE A 647 -15.61 23.45 -13.51
N SER A 648 -16.53 24.40 -13.36
CA SER A 648 -17.63 24.37 -12.39
C SER A 648 -18.93 24.77 -13.11
N THR A 649 -19.45 25.98 -12.87
CA THR A 649 -20.46 26.66 -13.71
C THR A 649 -19.84 27.46 -14.85
N GLN A 650 -18.56 27.79 -14.72
CA GLN A 650 -17.73 28.42 -15.75
C GLN A 650 -16.59 27.48 -16.11
N ILE A 651 -16.05 27.66 -17.32
CA ILE A 651 -14.89 26.90 -17.82
C ILE A 651 -13.71 27.86 -17.88
N VAL A 652 -12.59 27.44 -17.31
CA VAL A 652 -11.33 28.18 -17.34
C VAL A 652 -10.28 27.30 -17.99
N ASP A 653 -9.67 27.79 -19.07
CA ASP A 653 -8.51 27.15 -19.69
C ASP A 653 -7.25 27.65 -18.97
N LEU A 654 -6.56 26.72 -18.29
CA LEU A 654 -5.33 26.99 -17.54
C LEU A 654 -4.12 26.31 -18.22
N THR A 655 -4.19 26.07 -19.53
CA THR A 655 -3.10 25.47 -20.32
C THR A 655 -1.77 26.20 -20.13
N ASP A 656 -1.77 27.52 -19.97
CA ASP A 656 -0.55 28.32 -19.78
C ASP A 656 0.12 28.10 -18.42
N HIS A 657 -0.62 27.61 -17.43
CA HIS A 657 -0.15 27.41 -16.05
C HIS A 657 0.29 25.97 -15.78
N VAL A 658 0.17 25.05 -16.75
CA VAL A 658 0.38 23.62 -16.50
C VAL A 658 1.78 23.30 -15.97
N HIS A 659 2.80 24.07 -16.32
CA HIS A 659 4.17 23.88 -15.83
C HIS A 659 4.37 24.29 -14.35
N ASP A 660 3.43 25.01 -13.74
CA ASP A 660 3.45 25.40 -12.33
C ASP A 660 2.19 24.90 -11.61
N PRO A 661 2.24 23.74 -10.93
CA PRO A 661 1.08 23.18 -10.25
C PRO A 661 0.60 24.04 -9.07
N LEU A 662 1.43 24.92 -8.51
CA LEU A 662 0.99 25.85 -7.46
C LEU A 662 0.10 26.95 -8.05
N SER A 663 0.51 27.54 -9.18
CA SER A 663 -0.32 28.53 -9.89
C SER A 663 -1.64 27.93 -10.35
N LEU A 664 -1.63 26.71 -10.90
CA LEU A 664 -2.85 25.98 -11.25
C LEU A 664 -3.82 25.86 -10.06
N LEU A 665 -3.32 25.51 -8.87
CA LEU A 665 -4.17 25.33 -7.70
C LEU A 665 -4.70 26.64 -7.11
N LEU A 666 -3.91 27.71 -7.21
CA LEU A 666 -4.31 29.03 -6.70
C LEU A 666 -5.32 29.74 -7.62
N GLU A 667 -5.28 29.46 -8.93
CA GLU A 667 -6.22 30.02 -9.91
C GLU A 667 -7.54 29.25 -9.95
N VAL A 668 -7.53 27.99 -9.50
CA VAL A 668 -8.74 27.19 -9.33
C VAL A 668 -9.51 27.67 -8.10
N SER A 669 -10.56 28.47 -8.33
CA SER A 669 -11.50 28.88 -7.28
C SER A 669 -12.60 27.83 -7.10
N VAL A 670 -12.73 27.29 -5.89
CA VAL A 670 -13.74 26.28 -5.53
C VAL A 670 -15.08 26.95 -5.28
N GLY A 671 -16.06 26.74 -6.15
CA GLY A 671 -17.41 27.25 -5.94
C GLY A 671 -18.35 27.12 -7.14
N GLY A 672 -19.63 26.80 -6.87
CA GLY A 672 -20.69 26.68 -7.87
C GLY A 672 -21.19 25.24 -8.06
N GLY A 673 -22.22 25.07 -8.90
CA GLY A 673 -22.66 23.77 -9.37
C GLY A 673 -21.76 23.20 -10.47
N THR A 674 -21.99 21.94 -10.86
CA THR A 674 -21.16 21.22 -11.82
C THR A 674 -21.81 21.17 -13.20
N HIS A 675 -21.08 21.56 -14.26
CA HIS A 675 -21.51 21.40 -15.65
C HIS A 675 -20.48 20.63 -16.50
N ILE A 676 -20.49 19.30 -16.39
CA ILE A 676 -19.50 18.40 -17.01
C ILE A 676 -19.60 18.44 -18.54
N ALA A 677 -20.82 18.41 -19.08
CA ALA A 677 -21.04 18.45 -20.53
C ALA A 677 -20.46 19.71 -21.20
N ALA A 678 -20.46 20.85 -20.51
CA ALA A 678 -19.85 22.07 -21.03
C ALA A 678 -18.33 21.95 -21.09
N GLY A 679 -17.69 21.39 -20.06
CA GLY A 679 -16.25 21.12 -20.05
C GLY A 679 -15.81 20.20 -21.19
N LEU A 680 -16.53 19.09 -21.44
CA LEU A 680 -16.23 18.19 -22.56
C LEU A 680 -16.45 18.83 -23.93
N ARG A 681 -17.47 19.67 -24.06
CA ARG A 681 -17.73 20.43 -25.30
C ARG A 681 -16.60 21.40 -25.61
N HIS A 682 -16.06 22.08 -24.61
CA HIS A 682 -14.89 22.94 -24.79
C HIS A 682 -13.62 22.12 -25.08
N ALA A 683 -13.43 20.98 -24.43
CA ALA A 683 -12.35 20.06 -24.75
C ALA A 683 -12.41 19.60 -26.23
N ARG A 684 -13.60 19.39 -26.79
CA ARG A 684 -13.80 19.08 -28.22
C ARG A 684 -13.29 20.18 -29.14
N GLU A 685 -13.41 21.45 -28.76
CA GLU A 685 -12.91 22.59 -29.56
C GLU A 685 -11.37 22.60 -29.65
N LEU A 686 -10.70 22.03 -28.64
CA LEU A 686 -9.23 21.88 -28.60
C LEU A 686 -8.71 20.64 -29.36
N VAL A 687 -9.60 19.75 -29.83
CA VAL A 687 -9.22 18.55 -30.58
C VAL A 687 -8.78 18.93 -31.99
N THR A 688 -7.53 18.60 -32.36
CA THR A 688 -6.99 18.80 -33.71
C THR A 688 -6.88 17.50 -34.49
N VAL A 689 -6.27 16.47 -33.90
CA VAL A 689 -6.11 15.14 -34.48
C VAL A 689 -6.78 14.13 -33.54
N PRO A 690 -8.05 13.76 -33.77
CA PRO A 690 -8.81 12.91 -32.85
C PRO A 690 -8.10 11.61 -32.47
N SER A 691 -7.56 10.90 -33.46
CA SER A 691 -6.83 9.63 -33.26
C SER A 691 -5.53 9.74 -32.45
N ARG A 692 -5.08 10.96 -32.15
CA ARG A 692 -3.92 11.27 -31.31
C ARG A 692 -4.26 12.18 -30.13
N THR A 693 -5.54 12.24 -29.78
CA THR A 693 -6.02 13.06 -28.66
C THR A 693 -6.57 12.16 -27.55
N LEU A 694 -5.95 12.31 -26.38
CA LEU A 694 -6.35 11.69 -25.12
C LEU A 694 -7.13 12.74 -24.32
N ILE A 695 -8.35 12.42 -23.91
CA ILE A 695 -9.18 13.29 -23.08
C ILE A 695 -9.42 12.56 -21.75
N VAL A 696 -9.03 13.19 -20.65
CA VAL A 696 -9.16 12.62 -19.31
C VAL A 696 -10.07 13.52 -18.49
N LEU A 697 -11.27 13.03 -18.20
CA LEU A 697 -12.25 13.73 -17.37
C LEU A 697 -12.07 13.32 -15.90
N ILE A 698 -11.72 14.26 -15.03
CA ILE A 698 -11.52 14.04 -13.59
C ILE A 698 -12.68 14.70 -12.85
N SER A 699 -13.61 13.89 -12.35
CA SER A 699 -14.84 14.37 -11.68
C SER A 699 -15.39 13.28 -10.74
N ASP A 700 -16.22 13.67 -9.78
CA ASP A 700 -17.08 12.75 -9.04
C ASP A 700 -18.29 12.29 -9.89
N PHE A 701 -18.38 12.72 -11.15
CA PHE A 701 -19.45 12.41 -12.09
C PHE A 701 -20.84 12.84 -11.60
N GLU A 702 -20.93 13.81 -10.69
CA GLU A 702 -22.19 14.45 -10.33
C GLU A 702 -22.49 15.62 -11.29
N GLU A 703 -23.35 15.36 -12.29
CA GLU A 703 -23.77 16.39 -13.24
C GLU A 703 -24.95 17.21 -12.67
N GLY A 704 -24.78 18.53 -12.56
CA GLY A 704 -25.83 19.46 -12.11
C GLY A 704 -26.87 19.79 -13.18
N HIS A 705 -26.71 19.25 -14.39
CA HIS A 705 -27.53 19.44 -15.57
C HIS A 705 -28.08 18.10 -16.11
N PRO A 706 -28.94 18.09 -17.14
CA PRO A 706 -29.44 16.84 -17.70
C PRO A 706 -28.30 15.95 -18.25
N VAL A 707 -28.17 14.74 -17.69
CA VAL A 707 -27.16 13.72 -18.06
C VAL A 707 -27.16 13.38 -19.56
N GLY A 708 -28.30 13.54 -20.23
CA GLY A 708 -28.40 13.32 -21.69
C GLY A 708 -27.44 14.18 -22.51
N GLY A 709 -27.16 15.41 -22.08
CA GLY A 709 -26.18 16.29 -22.74
C GLY A 709 -24.75 15.78 -22.59
N LEU A 710 -24.40 15.31 -21.39
CA LEU A 710 -23.09 14.71 -21.09
C LEU A 710 -22.83 13.46 -21.95
N LEU A 711 -23.81 12.56 -22.04
CA LEU A 711 -23.68 11.34 -22.85
C LEU A 711 -23.57 11.61 -24.34
N ALA A 712 -24.26 12.65 -24.84
CA ALA A 712 -24.17 13.05 -26.24
C ALA A 712 -22.75 13.55 -26.58
N GLU A 713 -22.15 14.35 -25.71
CA GLU A 713 -20.79 14.86 -25.90
C GLU A 713 -19.74 13.74 -25.85
N VAL A 714 -19.86 12.80 -24.92
CA VAL A 714 -18.97 11.62 -24.85
C VAL A 714 -19.05 10.78 -26.12
N ARG A 715 -20.26 10.49 -26.61
CA ARG A 715 -20.45 9.75 -27.87
C ARG A 715 -19.89 10.51 -29.07
N ALA A 716 -20.00 11.83 -29.09
CA ALA A 716 -19.42 12.65 -30.15
C ALA A 716 -17.89 12.58 -30.16
N LEU A 717 -17.24 12.65 -29.00
CA LEU A 717 -15.78 12.53 -28.86
C LEU A 717 -15.26 11.14 -29.26
N LEU A 718 -15.94 10.08 -28.80
CA LEU A 718 -15.60 8.70 -29.16
C LEU A 718 -15.86 8.44 -30.65
N GLY A 719 -16.97 8.95 -31.20
CA GLY A 719 -17.30 8.85 -32.62
C GLY A 719 -16.32 9.60 -33.52
N ALA A 720 -15.70 10.69 -33.02
CA ALA A 720 -14.61 11.38 -33.71
C ALA A 720 -13.29 10.60 -33.71
N GLY A 721 -13.15 9.56 -32.88
CA GLY A 721 -11.94 8.76 -32.74
C GLY A 721 -10.99 9.23 -31.63
N CYS A 722 -11.45 10.06 -30.69
CA CYS A 722 -10.68 10.44 -29.51
C CYS A 722 -10.64 9.30 -28.48
N HIS A 723 -9.55 9.22 -27.72
CA HIS A 723 -9.46 8.32 -26.57
C HIS A 723 -9.95 9.06 -25.32
N VAL A 724 -11.13 8.72 -24.83
CA VAL A 724 -11.73 9.38 -23.66
C VAL A 724 -11.66 8.45 -22.44
N LEU A 725 -11.24 8.97 -21.29
CA LEU A 725 -11.16 8.25 -20.02
C LEU A 725 -11.82 9.09 -18.91
N GLY A 726 -12.71 8.48 -18.14
CA GLY A 726 -13.18 9.03 -16.87
C GLY A 726 -12.26 8.60 -15.73
N CYS A 727 -11.72 9.56 -15.01
CA CYS A 727 -11.01 9.36 -13.75
C CYS A 727 -11.93 9.78 -12.61
N ALA A 728 -12.34 8.83 -11.78
CA ALA A 728 -13.12 9.13 -10.59
C ALA A 728 -12.29 9.95 -9.60
N GLY A 729 -12.93 10.95 -8.97
CA GLY A 729 -12.32 11.70 -7.89
C GLY A 729 -11.84 10.77 -6.76
N LEU A 730 -10.64 11.03 -6.25
CA LEU A 730 -10.06 10.37 -5.08
C LEU A 730 -10.25 11.26 -3.85
N ASP A 731 -10.66 10.68 -2.73
CA ASP A 731 -10.70 11.36 -1.44
C ASP A 731 -9.30 11.47 -0.80
N ASP A 732 -9.22 12.11 0.38
CA ASP A 732 -7.97 12.31 1.13
C ASP A 732 -7.22 11.02 1.49
N SER A 733 -7.91 9.87 1.42
CA SER A 733 -7.38 8.53 1.68
C SER A 733 -7.12 7.71 0.41
N GLY A 734 -7.30 8.30 -0.78
CA GLY A 734 -7.15 7.62 -2.06
C GLY A 734 -8.31 6.69 -2.41
N ARG A 735 -9.46 6.81 -1.73
CA ARG A 735 -10.65 6.02 -2.06
C ARG A 735 -11.47 6.75 -3.13
N PRO A 736 -12.02 6.02 -4.11
CA PRO A 736 -12.81 6.63 -5.16
C PRO A 736 -14.16 7.13 -4.62
N ARG A 737 -14.50 8.38 -4.93
CA ARG A 737 -15.77 9.01 -4.62
C ARG A 737 -16.42 9.51 -5.91
N TYR A 738 -17.50 8.87 -6.32
CA TYR A 738 -18.23 9.25 -7.52
C TYR A 738 -19.68 8.75 -7.56
N SER A 739 -20.51 9.40 -8.39
CA SER A 739 -21.86 9.00 -8.73
C SER A 739 -21.84 7.77 -9.62
N ALA A 740 -22.05 6.60 -9.01
CA ALA A 740 -22.09 5.32 -9.70
C ALA A 740 -23.12 5.30 -10.85
N GLY A 741 -24.26 6.00 -10.70
CA GLY A 741 -25.31 6.03 -11.72
C GLY A 741 -24.96 6.81 -12.99
N VAL A 742 -24.14 7.85 -12.91
CA VAL A 742 -23.68 8.61 -14.09
C VAL A 742 -22.45 7.95 -14.71
N ALA A 743 -21.51 7.46 -13.90
CA ALA A 743 -20.36 6.69 -14.36
C ALA A 743 -20.77 5.45 -15.18
N ALA A 744 -21.82 4.76 -14.75
CA ALA A 744 -22.46 3.67 -15.49
C ALA A 744 -22.84 4.00 -16.92
N GLN A 745 -23.54 5.12 -17.08
CA GLN A 745 -24.08 5.57 -18.36
C GLN A 745 -22.94 6.02 -19.28
N LEU A 746 -21.88 6.57 -18.71
CA LEU A 746 -20.66 6.93 -19.43
C LEU A 746 -19.90 5.69 -19.94
N VAL A 747 -19.78 4.63 -19.12
CA VAL A 747 -19.19 3.35 -19.53
C VAL A 747 -20.04 2.70 -20.63
N ALA A 748 -21.37 2.69 -20.48
CA ALA A 748 -22.28 2.21 -21.51
C ALA A 748 -22.21 3.02 -22.81
N ALA A 749 -21.85 4.31 -22.74
CA ALA A 749 -21.60 5.16 -23.89
C ALA A 749 -20.22 4.93 -24.55
N GLY A 750 -19.36 4.07 -23.96
CA GLY A 750 -18.05 3.68 -24.49
C GLY A 750 -16.86 4.37 -23.83
N MET A 751 -17.07 5.16 -22.77
CA MET A 751 -16.00 5.84 -22.03
C MET A 751 -15.61 5.00 -20.80
N PRO A 752 -14.41 4.36 -20.76
CA PRO A 752 -13.96 3.67 -19.56
C PRO A 752 -13.87 4.64 -18.38
N VAL A 753 -14.31 4.21 -17.22
CA VAL A 753 -14.19 4.96 -15.96
C VAL A 753 -13.35 4.15 -14.99
N ALA A 754 -12.30 4.75 -14.45
CA ALA A 754 -11.38 4.12 -13.50
C ALA A 754 -10.98 5.11 -12.40
N ALA A 755 -10.58 4.60 -11.25
CA ALA A 755 -9.92 5.38 -10.21
C ALA A 755 -8.42 5.13 -10.35
N LEU A 756 -7.70 6.10 -10.90
CA LEU A 756 -6.27 5.96 -11.20
C LEU A 756 -5.46 6.93 -10.33
N SER A 757 -4.30 6.51 -9.87
CA SER A 757 -3.23 7.38 -9.34
C SER A 757 -2.50 8.09 -10.49
N PRO A 758 -1.71 9.16 -10.25
CA PRO A 758 -1.05 9.93 -11.32
C PRO A 758 -0.14 9.04 -12.16
N LEU A 759 0.49 8.07 -11.49
CA LEU A 759 1.42 7.13 -12.09
C LEU A 759 0.68 6.06 -12.92
N GLU A 760 -0.50 5.62 -12.48
CA GLU A 760 -1.36 4.72 -13.26
C GLU A 760 -1.99 5.43 -14.45
N LEU A 761 -2.42 6.68 -14.31
CA LEU A 761 -2.87 7.49 -15.44
C LEU A 761 -1.72 7.67 -16.43
N ALA A 762 -0.50 7.95 -15.96
CA ALA A 762 0.66 8.05 -16.83
C ALA A 762 1.03 6.71 -17.50
N ARG A 763 0.85 5.57 -16.82
CA ARG A 763 0.98 4.23 -17.43
C ARG A 763 -0.06 4.01 -18.51
N TRP A 764 -1.32 4.33 -18.24
CA TRP A 764 -2.40 4.24 -19.23
C TRP A 764 -2.12 5.13 -20.46
N VAL A 765 -1.66 6.35 -20.24
CA VAL A 765 -1.19 7.24 -21.32
C VAL A 765 -0.07 6.54 -22.11
N GLY A 766 0.90 5.93 -21.43
CA GLY A 766 1.95 5.13 -22.07
C GLY A 766 1.41 3.96 -22.91
N GLU A 767 0.44 3.20 -22.41
CA GLU A 767 -0.20 2.09 -23.13
C GLU A 767 -0.98 2.53 -24.37
N LYS A 768 -1.65 3.69 -24.32
CA LYS A 768 -2.38 4.22 -25.49
C LYS A 768 -1.47 4.81 -26.54
N ILE A 769 -0.28 5.23 -26.15
CA ILE A 769 0.72 5.80 -27.06
C ILE A 769 1.60 4.71 -27.71
N SER A 770 1.78 3.55 -27.05
CA SER A 770 2.53 2.40 -27.60
C SER A 770 1.75 1.65 -28.67
#